data_AF-L0P9U2-F1
#
_entry.id   AF-L0P9U2-F1
#
_cell.length_a   1.000
_cell.length_b   1.000
_cell.length_c   1.000
_cell.angle_alpha   90.00
_cell.angle_beta   90.00
_cell.angle_gamma   90.00
#
_symmetry.space_group_name_H-M   'P 1'
#
loop_
_entity.id
_entity.type
_entity.pdbx_description
1 polymer ?
#
loop_
_entity_poly.entity_id
_entity_poly.type
_entity_poly.pdbx_seq_one_letter_code
_entity_poly.pdbx_strand_id
1 'polypeptide(L)'
;MKKSYSSIFSSQRINKKNPEKISLDKPWHPVGTLVARFSEHSKGINRVIVSPDNVFFVTASDDGTIKIWDISRLQKNVSNRSRLTYRHSTIARIISICFISNTYCIASGASDGSLHIIKVECMIDANSLPKYKHVKILRKYEIGKDEYAVWMEHFETDHESILMIATSLSRIIALDIRTMKELYNLLNSPCHGTPTCFCIDQQKTWLLLAGTHGILDLWDLRFQIKLKSWGLPGASKIHRVSLHPIKGCGRWVCVAGGCSQNEVTVWDIEKMQCREIYRVAKGKDNGKGYEPWEIDDESSEGIFGKYIGDTNRFNFDDEVSGYNRGICAMAVSTCGLFDGIVSDIKNHGFILFSGTDQKIRFWSLDSNNANKGFVISGLEPEEEMPIYTTSHLTPTLVLNVEQPALSLSTDENVSSKSSLKIPRSTFIFQQQKYVFKNHIDLIQDIAFIQNPYEMVISVDRSGIINVYMRLNIDLLNNASSYINPAKERELDLRGHKIPVIENLGVTKDQNDAIDFTDNDIRHLGNFPKLLRVRTLLLSRNRISSISSQLALTLPNLRTLILTSNAISELSDINCLSGLKKLTILSLMDNPVSRKEHYRLWVIWQCPSLRILDFCKVRQSEHETAKLLFGVSIDEPTTLAASILGVKSHTFDVNESMNEDKEIHFKLTDDEKKRIQDAIRNATSMSEVAKLEAMLNE
;
A
#
# COMPACT_ATOMS: atom_id res chain seq x y z
N MET A 1 -42.22 -17.00 -13.57
CA MET A 1 -41.81 -17.44 -12.21
C MET A 1 -40.43 -16.84 -11.88
N LYS A 2 -40.41 -15.55 -11.51
CA LYS A 2 -39.26 -14.87 -10.90
C LYS A 2 -39.52 -14.87 -9.39
N LYS A 3 -38.72 -15.56 -8.58
CA LYS A 3 -38.72 -15.38 -7.12
C LYS A 3 -37.46 -14.61 -6.75
N SER A 4 -37.69 -13.40 -6.26
CA SER A 4 -36.74 -12.43 -5.73
C SER A 4 -36.12 -12.95 -4.42
N TYR A 5 -34.78 -12.99 -4.35
CA TYR A 5 -34.03 -13.13 -3.10
C TYR A 5 -33.85 -11.74 -2.46
N SER A 6 -34.96 -11.16 -2.02
CA SER A 6 -34.98 -9.89 -1.28
C SER A 6 -35.81 -10.06 0.00
N SER A 7 -35.33 -10.86 0.95
CA SER A 7 -35.95 -10.97 2.27
C SER A 7 -35.06 -11.68 3.31
N ILE A 8 -33.97 -11.07 3.76
CA ILE A 8 -33.39 -11.39 5.09
C ILE A 8 -32.78 -10.13 5.68
N PHE A 9 -33.59 -9.13 5.99
CA PHE A 9 -33.29 -8.12 7.01
C PHE A 9 -34.62 -7.56 7.51
N SER A 10 -35.24 -8.26 8.46
CA SER A 10 -36.26 -7.64 9.31
C SER A 10 -36.25 -8.29 10.69
N SER A 11 -36.50 -7.43 11.69
CA SER A 11 -36.69 -7.69 13.11
C SER A 11 -35.45 -7.87 14.00
N GLN A 12 -34.71 -6.78 14.22
CA GLN A 12 -34.32 -6.43 15.59
C GLN A 12 -34.82 -5.01 15.88
N ARG A 13 -35.74 -4.90 16.85
CA ARG A 13 -36.21 -3.61 17.39
C ARG A 13 -35.05 -2.98 18.16
N ILE A 14 -34.37 -2.02 17.55
CA ILE A 14 -33.39 -1.16 18.22
C ILE A 14 -34.17 -0.08 18.98
N ASN A 15 -33.98 -0.05 20.30
CA ASN A 15 -34.51 1.00 21.18
C ASN A 15 -33.91 2.35 20.78
N LYS A 16 -34.76 3.25 20.26
CA LYS A 16 -34.45 4.66 20.01
C LYS A 16 -34.27 5.41 21.34
N LYS A 17 -33.03 5.64 21.78
CA LYS A 17 -32.67 6.83 22.58
C LYS A 17 -31.26 7.31 22.21
N ASN A 18 -31.21 8.55 21.72
CA ASN A 18 -30.08 9.40 21.31
C ASN A 18 -29.30 8.99 20.05
N PRO A 19 -29.57 9.62 18.88
CA PRO A 19 -28.63 9.64 17.78
C PRO A 19 -27.64 10.77 18.03
N GLU A 20 -26.47 10.47 18.60
CA GLU A 20 -25.33 11.36 18.43
C GLU A 20 -24.93 11.29 16.95
N LYS A 21 -25.04 12.42 16.25
CA LYS A 21 -24.60 12.57 14.85
C LYS A 21 -23.13 12.17 14.75
N ILE A 22 -22.87 10.96 14.26
CA ILE A 22 -21.57 10.58 13.71
C ILE A 22 -21.28 11.60 12.59
N SER A 23 -20.18 12.33 12.69
CA SER A 23 -19.79 13.29 11.64
C SER A 23 -19.38 12.54 10.37
N LEU A 24 -20.35 12.41 9.45
CA LEU A 24 -20.27 11.74 8.15
C LEU A 24 -19.45 12.50 7.08
N ASP A 25 -18.70 13.53 7.46
CA ASP A 25 -18.05 14.48 6.54
C ASP A 25 -16.52 14.36 6.46
N LYS A 26 -15.90 13.27 6.95
CA LYS A 26 -14.44 13.10 6.86
C LYS A 26 -14.04 12.45 5.52
N PRO A 27 -13.29 13.16 4.65
CA PRO A 27 -12.83 12.60 3.39
C PRO A 27 -11.83 11.47 3.60
N TRP A 28 -11.83 10.50 2.68
CA TRP A 28 -10.96 9.33 2.69
C TRP A 28 -9.47 9.69 2.61
N HIS A 29 -8.64 9.05 3.45
CA HIS A 29 -7.18 9.08 3.36
C HIS A 29 -6.61 7.66 3.57
N PRO A 30 -6.05 6.98 2.56
CA PRO A 30 -5.17 5.84 2.82
C PRO A 30 -3.96 6.25 3.71
N VAL A 31 -3.32 5.31 4.39
CA VAL A 31 -1.98 5.54 4.96
C VAL A 31 -1.10 4.43 4.37
N GLY A 32 0.14 4.75 4.07
CA GLY A 32 1.10 3.92 3.34
C GLY A 32 1.56 2.60 3.96
N THR A 33 0.75 1.99 4.83
CA THR A 33 1.20 0.84 5.62
C THR A 33 1.04 -0.44 4.84
N LEU A 34 2.17 -1.06 4.52
CA LEU A 34 2.23 -2.38 3.93
C LEU A 34 1.68 -3.42 4.92
N VAL A 35 0.55 -4.05 4.56
CA VAL A 35 -0.08 -5.15 5.30
C VAL A 35 0.51 -6.47 4.88
N ALA A 36 0.66 -6.68 3.58
CA ALA A 36 1.12 -7.94 3.04
C ALA A 36 1.95 -7.73 1.78
N ARG A 37 2.95 -8.58 1.62
CA ARG A 37 3.77 -8.72 0.42
C ARG A 37 3.71 -10.17 -0.05
N PHE A 38 3.36 -10.37 -1.32
CA PHE A 38 3.36 -11.68 -1.96
C PHE A 38 4.38 -11.72 -3.08
N SER A 39 5.11 -12.83 -3.17
CA SER A 39 6.18 -13.07 -4.15
C SER A 39 6.05 -14.48 -4.73
N GLU A 40 4.83 -14.87 -5.11
CA GLU A 40 4.54 -16.22 -5.61
C GLU A 40 4.61 -16.33 -7.14
N HIS A 41 4.46 -15.21 -7.85
CA HIS A 41 4.66 -15.18 -9.30
C HIS A 41 6.15 -15.19 -9.63
N SER A 42 6.54 -15.91 -10.68
CA SER A 42 7.94 -16.03 -11.11
C SER A 42 8.34 -15.01 -12.17
N LYS A 43 7.38 -14.25 -12.71
CA LYS A 43 7.54 -13.21 -13.72
C LYS A 43 6.57 -12.06 -13.44
N GLY A 44 6.68 -10.97 -14.21
CA GLY A 44 5.86 -9.79 -14.06
C GLY A 44 4.36 -10.05 -14.06
N ILE A 45 3.65 -9.29 -13.24
CA ILE A 45 2.19 -9.33 -13.15
C ILE A 45 1.65 -8.24 -14.06
N ASN A 46 0.83 -8.63 -15.04
CA ASN A 46 0.29 -7.71 -16.04
C ASN A 46 -1.00 -7.04 -15.57
N ARG A 47 -1.78 -7.73 -14.71
CA ARG A 47 -3.09 -7.28 -14.23
C ARG A 47 -3.43 -7.74 -12.83
N VAL A 48 -4.13 -6.87 -12.11
CA VAL A 48 -4.83 -7.22 -10.87
C VAL A 48 -6.28 -6.75 -10.94
N ILE A 49 -7.22 -7.64 -10.62
CA ILE A 49 -8.65 -7.32 -10.55
C ILE A 49 -9.24 -7.83 -9.23
N VAL A 50 -10.14 -7.05 -8.64
CA VAL A 50 -10.83 -7.39 -7.38
C VAL A 50 -12.21 -7.96 -7.72
N SER A 51 -12.64 -8.99 -6.99
CA SER A 51 -13.97 -9.56 -7.19
C SER A 51 -15.06 -8.52 -6.88
N PRO A 52 -16.20 -8.53 -7.57
CA PRO A 52 -17.24 -7.51 -7.37
C PRO A 52 -17.75 -7.39 -5.92
N ASP A 53 -17.71 -8.50 -5.17
CA ASP A 53 -18.08 -8.60 -3.76
C ASP A 53 -16.91 -8.39 -2.78
N ASN A 54 -15.70 -8.13 -3.29
CA ASN A 54 -14.46 -7.95 -2.54
C ASN A 54 -14.08 -9.14 -1.62
N VAL A 55 -14.49 -10.36 -1.96
CA VAL A 55 -14.10 -11.57 -1.22
C VAL A 55 -12.71 -12.05 -1.60
N PHE A 56 -12.31 -11.87 -2.86
CA PHE A 56 -10.98 -12.23 -3.35
C PHE A 56 -10.49 -11.26 -4.42
N PHE A 57 -9.20 -11.30 -4.70
CA PHE A 57 -8.64 -10.66 -5.88
C PHE A 57 -7.85 -11.66 -6.72
N VAL A 58 -7.58 -11.29 -7.95
CA VAL A 58 -6.98 -12.16 -8.96
C VAL A 58 -5.83 -11.43 -9.62
N THR A 59 -4.71 -12.12 -9.79
CA THR A 59 -3.54 -11.62 -10.52
C THR A 59 -3.26 -12.47 -11.75
N ALA A 60 -2.86 -11.83 -12.83
CA ALA A 60 -2.45 -12.48 -14.08
C ALA A 60 -1.02 -12.10 -14.43
N SER A 61 -0.20 -13.09 -14.81
CA SER A 61 1.23 -12.91 -14.99
C SER A 61 1.76 -13.45 -16.32
N ASP A 62 2.92 -12.93 -16.70
CA ASP A 62 3.78 -13.45 -17.76
C ASP A 62 4.31 -14.88 -17.49
N ASP A 63 4.17 -15.40 -16.26
CA ASP A 63 4.47 -16.79 -15.94
C ASP A 63 3.42 -17.80 -16.44
N GLY A 64 2.38 -17.30 -17.14
CA GLY A 64 1.29 -18.09 -17.70
C GLY A 64 0.26 -18.53 -16.68
N THR A 65 0.32 -18.00 -15.45
CA THR A 65 -0.59 -18.32 -14.36
C THR A 65 -1.50 -17.17 -13.97
N ILE A 66 -2.66 -17.57 -13.47
CA ILE A 66 -3.65 -16.74 -12.79
C ILE A 66 -3.73 -17.23 -11.35
N LYS A 67 -3.53 -16.34 -10.39
CA LYS A 67 -3.57 -16.66 -8.97
C LYS A 67 -4.74 -15.97 -8.29
N ILE A 68 -5.39 -16.71 -7.39
CA ILE A 68 -6.57 -16.25 -6.63
C ILE A 68 -6.16 -16.05 -5.18
N TRP A 69 -6.47 -14.88 -4.63
CA TRP A 69 -6.03 -14.43 -3.32
C TRP A 69 -7.22 -14.06 -2.44
N ASP A 70 -7.30 -14.65 -1.26
CA ASP A 70 -8.40 -14.43 -0.31
C ASP A 70 -8.19 -13.12 0.48
N ILE A 71 -9.11 -12.18 0.34
CA ILE A 71 -9.05 -10.88 1.01
C ILE A 71 -9.31 -11.01 2.52
N SER A 72 -10.15 -11.96 2.94
CA SER A 72 -10.49 -12.16 4.37
C SER A 72 -9.30 -12.62 5.20
N ARG A 73 -8.29 -13.22 4.56
CA ARG A 73 -7.05 -13.65 5.25
C ARG A 73 -6.03 -12.53 5.39
N LEU A 74 -6.10 -11.50 4.53
CA LEU A 74 -5.30 -10.26 4.68
C LEU A 74 -5.61 -9.60 6.02
N GLN A 75 -6.88 -9.62 6.45
CA GLN A 75 -7.31 -9.08 7.75
C GLN A 75 -6.59 -9.73 8.95
N LYS A 76 -6.31 -11.03 8.87
CA LYS A 76 -5.91 -11.85 10.03
C LYS A 76 -4.42 -12.21 10.03
N ASN A 77 -3.63 -11.66 9.09
CA ASN A 77 -2.19 -11.95 8.93
C ASN A 77 -1.87 -13.46 8.92
N VAL A 78 -2.74 -14.28 8.30
CA VAL A 78 -2.68 -15.75 8.47
C VAL A 78 -1.71 -16.41 7.49
N SER A 79 -1.54 -15.88 6.27
CA SER A 79 -0.75 -16.54 5.22
C SER A 79 -0.53 -15.67 3.98
N ASN A 80 0.66 -15.79 3.40
CA ASN A 80 1.09 -15.06 2.20
C ASN A 80 1.08 -15.93 0.93
N ARG A 81 0.06 -16.78 0.76
CA ARG A 81 -0.02 -17.73 -0.36
C ARG A 81 -1.36 -17.67 -1.07
N SER A 82 -1.33 -17.84 -2.38
CA SER A 82 -2.52 -17.97 -3.22
C SER A 82 -3.34 -19.18 -2.80
N ARG A 83 -4.67 -19.07 -2.96
CA ARG A 83 -5.61 -20.15 -2.65
C ARG A 83 -5.73 -21.13 -3.79
N LEU A 84 -5.73 -20.61 -5.01
CA LEU A 84 -5.86 -21.37 -6.23
C LEU A 84 -4.92 -20.77 -7.27
N THR A 85 -4.32 -21.64 -8.07
CA THR A 85 -3.55 -21.27 -9.26
C THR A 85 -4.16 -21.95 -10.46
N TYR A 86 -4.45 -21.18 -11.49
CA TYR A 86 -4.84 -21.67 -12.80
C TYR A 86 -3.73 -21.36 -13.81
N ARG A 87 -3.45 -22.27 -14.73
CA ARG A 87 -2.42 -22.09 -15.77
C ARG A 87 -3.05 -22.34 -17.13
N HIS A 88 -2.84 -21.41 -18.07
CA HIS A 88 -3.28 -21.60 -19.47
C HIS A 88 -2.44 -22.67 -20.16
N SER A 89 -1.18 -22.32 -20.43
CA SER A 89 -0.17 -23.10 -21.13
C SER A 89 1.18 -22.75 -20.50
N THR A 90 2.18 -23.61 -20.68
CA THR A 90 3.53 -23.36 -20.15
C THR A 90 4.26 -22.21 -20.86
N ILE A 91 3.85 -21.88 -22.08
CA ILE A 91 4.56 -20.91 -22.95
C ILE A 91 3.78 -19.59 -23.07
N ALA A 92 2.45 -19.64 -22.92
CA ALA A 92 1.60 -18.47 -23.10
C ALA A 92 1.60 -17.55 -21.89
N ARG A 93 1.73 -16.24 -22.12
CA ARG A 93 1.64 -15.18 -21.11
C ARG A 93 0.19 -14.75 -20.95
N ILE A 94 -0.26 -14.43 -19.74
CA ILE A 94 -1.61 -13.88 -19.54
C ILE A 94 -1.55 -12.37 -19.68
N ILE A 95 -2.17 -11.82 -20.73
CA ILE A 95 -2.08 -10.39 -21.07
C ILE A 95 -3.18 -9.58 -20.39
N SER A 96 -4.40 -10.12 -20.38
CA SER A 96 -5.57 -9.40 -19.88
C SER A 96 -6.52 -10.35 -19.15
N ILE A 97 -7.19 -9.82 -18.12
CA ILE A 97 -8.23 -10.52 -17.36
C ILE A 97 -9.38 -9.56 -17.07
N CYS A 98 -10.59 -10.10 -17.01
CA CYS A 98 -11.80 -9.33 -16.68
C CYS A 98 -12.79 -10.20 -15.91
N PHE A 99 -13.45 -9.64 -14.89
CA PHE A 99 -14.57 -10.32 -14.24
C PHE A 99 -15.81 -10.27 -15.12
N ILE A 100 -16.52 -11.39 -15.20
CA ILE A 100 -17.88 -11.43 -15.72
C ILE A 100 -18.80 -10.94 -14.60
N SER A 101 -19.54 -9.87 -14.89
CA SER A 101 -20.42 -9.15 -13.96
C SER A 101 -21.28 -10.12 -13.14
N ASN A 102 -21.45 -9.84 -11.84
CA ASN A 102 -22.29 -10.62 -10.92
C ASN A 102 -21.94 -12.12 -10.79
N THR A 103 -20.75 -12.54 -11.20
CA THR A 103 -20.30 -13.93 -11.09
C THR A 103 -18.86 -14.04 -10.58
N TYR A 104 -18.46 -15.22 -10.12
CA TYR A 104 -17.06 -15.58 -9.91
C TYR A 104 -16.43 -16.18 -11.17
N CYS A 105 -16.89 -15.75 -12.35
CA CYS A 105 -16.29 -16.12 -13.62
C CYS A 105 -15.36 -15.01 -14.10
N ILE A 106 -14.24 -15.41 -14.70
CA ILE A 106 -13.18 -14.53 -15.18
C ILE A 106 -12.90 -14.90 -16.63
N ALA A 107 -12.87 -13.90 -17.50
CA ALA A 107 -12.32 -14.04 -18.83
C ALA A 107 -10.81 -13.79 -18.77
N SER A 108 -10.01 -14.69 -19.34
CA SER A 108 -8.56 -14.57 -19.41
C SER A 108 -8.06 -14.70 -20.84
N GLY A 109 -7.36 -13.67 -21.32
CA GLY A 109 -6.75 -13.61 -22.64
C GLY A 109 -5.25 -13.83 -22.56
N ALA A 110 -4.77 -14.83 -23.30
CA ALA A 110 -3.36 -15.19 -23.34
C ALA A 110 -2.70 -14.76 -24.66
N SER A 111 -1.37 -14.68 -24.65
CA SER A 111 -0.58 -14.20 -25.79
C SER A 111 -0.57 -15.15 -27.00
N ASP A 112 -1.08 -16.37 -26.84
CA ASP A 112 -1.25 -17.35 -27.91
C ASP A 112 -2.61 -17.21 -28.64
N GLY A 113 -3.39 -16.17 -28.31
CA GLY A 113 -4.73 -15.94 -28.87
C GLY A 113 -5.84 -16.72 -28.19
N SER A 114 -5.50 -17.58 -27.21
CA SER A 114 -6.50 -18.32 -26.44
C SER A 114 -7.19 -17.42 -25.41
N LEU A 115 -8.52 -17.53 -25.38
CA LEU A 115 -9.37 -16.90 -24.39
C LEU A 115 -10.10 -17.99 -23.60
N HIS A 116 -9.92 -18.00 -22.28
CA HIS A 116 -10.59 -18.94 -21.40
C HIS A 116 -11.58 -18.20 -20.50
N ILE A 117 -12.78 -18.75 -20.37
CA ILE A 117 -13.72 -18.35 -19.33
C ILE A 117 -13.60 -19.36 -18.20
N ILE A 118 -13.06 -18.92 -17.07
CA ILE A 118 -12.84 -19.75 -15.88
C ILE A 118 -13.79 -19.35 -14.76
N LYS A 119 -14.24 -20.31 -13.96
CA LYS A 119 -15.06 -20.10 -12.76
C LYS A 119 -14.26 -20.47 -11.52
N VAL A 120 -14.23 -19.55 -10.56
CA VAL A 120 -13.65 -19.78 -9.23
C VAL A 120 -14.74 -20.36 -8.33
N GLU A 121 -14.59 -21.62 -7.91
CA GLU A 121 -15.51 -22.22 -6.94
C GLU A 121 -15.16 -21.78 -5.52
N CYS A 122 -15.83 -20.72 -5.07
CA CYS A 122 -15.77 -20.18 -3.72
C CYS A 122 -17.11 -20.40 -2.99
N MET A 123 -17.07 -21.02 -1.82
CA MET A 123 -18.22 -21.15 -0.91
C MET A 123 -18.04 -20.17 0.24
N ILE A 124 -19.05 -19.33 0.48
CA ILE A 124 -19.04 -18.31 1.51
C ILE A 124 -20.11 -18.68 2.54
N ASP A 125 -19.69 -19.03 3.75
CA ASP A 125 -20.58 -19.27 4.89
C ASP A 125 -20.52 -18.03 5.80
N ALA A 126 -21.65 -17.48 6.24
CA ALA A 126 -21.72 -16.20 6.98
C ALA A 126 -20.82 -16.11 8.23
N ASN A 127 -20.51 -17.25 8.86
CA ASN A 127 -19.70 -17.33 10.09
C ASN A 127 -18.31 -17.98 9.88
N SER A 128 -17.89 -18.28 8.65
CA SER A 128 -16.61 -18.95 8.41
C SER A 128 -15.82 -18.33 7.25
N LEU A 129 -14.51 -18.58 7.20
CA LEU A 129 -13.66 -18.09 6.12
C LEU A 129 -14.11 -18.68 4.78
N PRO A 130 -14.00 -17.92 3.66
CA PRO A 130 -14.32 -18.42 2.34
C PRO A 130 -13.54 -19.70 2.01
N LYS A 131 -14.23 -20.71 1.48
CA LYS A 131 -13.65 -21.99 1.10
C LYS A 131 -13.50 -22.07 -0.41
N TYR A 132 -12.26 -22.23 -0.86
CA TYR A 132 -11.90 -22.35 -2.27
C TYR A 132 -11.67 -23.82 -2.62
N LYS A 133 -12.41 -24.35 -3.60
CA LYS A 133 -12.29 -25.75 -4.04
C LYS A 133 -11.32 -25.91 -5.21
N HIS A 134 -11.71 -25.42 -6.39
CA HIS A 134 -10.92 -25.49 -7.62
C HIS A 134 -11.35 -24.40 -8.60
N VAL A 135 -10.56 -24.23 -9.66
CA VAL A 135 -10.89 -23.39 -10.82
C VAL A 135 -11.37 -24.30 -11.94
N LYS A 136 -12.55 -24.01 -12.50
CA LYS A 136 -13.13 -24.79 -13.61
C LYS A 136 -13.15 -23.96 -14.89
N ILE A 137 -12.68 -24.53 -16.00
CA ILE A 137 -12.86 -23.92 -17.32
C ILE A 137 -14.30 -24.16 -17.75
N LEU A 138 -15.02 -23.07 -18.04
CA LEU A 138 -16.37 -23.12 -18.58
C LEU A 138 -16.38 -23.07 -20.10
N ARG A 139 -15.55 -22.20 -20.69
CA ARG A 139 -15.52 -21.98 -22.14
C ARG A 139 -14.10 -21.69 -22.61
N LYS A 140 -13.85 -22.04 -23.87
CA LYS A 140 -12.63 -21.69 -24.59
C LYS A 140 -13.01 -21.01 -25.90
N TYR A 141 -12.21 -20.04 -26.30
CA TYR A 141 -12.36 -19.30 -27.53
C TYR A 141 -10.98 -18.99 -28.10
N GLU A 142 -10.89 -18.87 -29.41
CA GLU A 142 -9.67 -18.52 -30.11
C GLU A 142 -10.01 -17.33 -30.99
N ILE A 143 -9.30 -16.21 -30.79
CA ILE A 143 -9.65 -14.93 -31.43
C ILE A 143 -9.26 -14.94 -32.92
N GLY A 144 -8.10 -15.51 -33.23
CA GLY A 144 -7.52 -15.53 -34.56
C GLY A 144 -6.07 -16.00 -34.52
N LYS A 145 -5.49 -16.28 -35.70
CA LYS A 145 -4.07 -16.60 -35.82
C LYS A 145 -3.23 -15.34 -35.58
N ASP A 146 -2.21 -15.46 -34.73
CA ASP A 146 -1.29 -14.36 -34.36
C ASP A 146 -1.97 -13.12 -33.77
N GLU A 147 -3.16 -13.29 -33.22
CA GLU A 147 -3.95 -12.22 -32.64
C GLU A 147 -4.37 -12.57 -31.21
N TYR A 148 -4.20 -11.62 -30.29
CA TYR A 148 -4.53 -11.83 -28.89
C TYR A 148 -5.26 -10.64 -28.30
N ALA A 149 -6.01 -10.91 -27.22
CA ALA A 149 -6.70 -9.88 -26.46
C ALA A 149 -5.71 -9.02 -25.66
N VAL A 150 -5.73 -7.71 -25.91
CA VAL A 150 -4.94 -6.71 -25.17
C VAL A 150 -5.72 -6.15 -23.99
N TRP A 151 -7.01 -5.88 -24.18
CA TRP A 151 -7.90 -5.39 -23.13
C TRP A 151 -9.28 -6.02 -23.27
N MET A 152 -9.95 -6.25 -22.14
CA MET A 152 -11.28 -6.84 -22.11
C MET A 152 -12.14 -6.18 -21.04
N GLU A 153 -13.41 -5.92 -21.36
CA GLU A 153 -14.43 -5.54 -20.39
C GLU A 153 -15.73 -6.30 -20.66
N HIS A 154 -16.46 -6.62 -19.61
CA HIS A 154 -17.74 -7.30 -19.70
C HIS A 154 -18.87 -6.38 -19.23
N PHE A 155 -20.01 -6.47 -19.92
CA PHE A 155 -21.27 -5.92 -19.44
C PHE A 155 -22.46 -6.79 -19.86
N GLU A 156 -23.54 -6.69 -19.11
CA GLU A 156 -24.79 -7.38 -19.40
C GLU A 156 -25.82 -6.38 -19.93
N THR A 157 -26.58 -6.80 -20.93
CA THR A 157 -27.82 -6.16 -21.38
C THR A 157 -28.99 -7.08 -21.01
N ASP A 158 -30.23 -6.63 -21.21
CA ASP A 158 -31.43 -7.45 -20.91
C ASP A 158 -31.46 -8.79 -21.68
N HIS A 159 -30.76 -8.84 -22.82
CA HIS A 159 -30.79 -9.99 -23.73
C HIS A 159 -29.44 -10.64 -23.97
N GLU A 160 -28.31 -9.97 -23.68
CA GLU A 160 -26.95 -10.39 -24.05
C GLU A 160 -25.96 -10.21 -22.91
N SER A 161 -24.95 -11.06 -22.88
CA SER A 161 -23.84 -10.98 -21.92
C SER A 161 -22.58 -10.78 -22.73
N ILE A 162 -22.16 -9.53 -22.89
CA ILE A 162 -21.21 -9.12 -23.92
C ILE A 162 -19.83 -8.97 -23.28
N LEU A 163 -18.86 -9.72 -23.81
CA LEU A 163 -17.45 -9.51 -23.56
C LEU A 163 -16.88 -8.71 -24.72
N MET A 164 -16.53 -7.46 -24.46
CA MET A 164 -15.82 -6.60 -25.39
C MET A 164 -14.32 -6.87 -25.30
N ILE A 165 -13.68 -7.05 -26.44
CA ILE A 165 -12.26 -7.43 -26.55
C ILE A 165 -11.58 -6.50 -27.53
N ALA A 166 -10.56 -5.76 -27.08
CA ALA A 166 -9.64 -5.08 -27.97
C ALA A 166 -8.42 -5.97 -28.24
N THR A 167 -8.04 -6.08 -29.49
CA THR A 167 -7.03 -7.04 -29.97
C THR A 167 -5.72 -6.36 -30.37
N SER A 168 -4.67 -7.17 -30.55
CA SER A 168 -3.37 -6.71 -31.05
C SER A 168 -3.39 -6.19 -32.48
N LEU A 169 -4.39 -6.56 -33.28
CA LEU A 169 -4.55 -6.16 -34.69
C LEU A 169 -5.56 -5.03 -34.90
N SER A 170 -5.79 -4.21 -33.87
CA SER A 170 -6.68 -3.04 -33.93
C SER A 170 -8.16 -3.37 -34.21
N ARG A 171 -8.61 -4.59 -33.87
CA ARG A 171 -10.02 -5.00 -33.88
C ARG A 171 -10.66 -4.89 -32.50
N ILE A 172 -11.93 -4.51 -32.44
CA ILE A 172 -12.76 -4.56 -31.24
C ILE A 172 -13.88 -5.57 -31.47
N ILE A 173 -13.83 -6.69 -30.78
CA ILE A 173 -14.78 -7.79 -30.93
C ILE A 173 -15.78 -7.76 -29.78
N ALA A 174 -17.07 -7.80 -30.10
CA ALA A 174 -18.15 -8.04 -29.15
C ALA A 174 -18.53 -9.52 -29.17
N LEU A 175 -18.31 -10.23 -28.07
CA LEU A 175 -18.55 -11.67 -27.97
C LEU A 175 -19.67 -11.95 -26.95
N ASP A 176 -20.75 -12.64 -27.34
CA ASP A 176 -21.74 -13.11 -26.35
C ASP A 176 -21.20 -14.32 -25.61
N ILE A 177 -20.90 -14.18 -24.32
CA ILE A 177 -20.29 -15.25 -23.52
C ILE A 177 -21.20 -16.46 -23.30
N ARG A 178 -22.51 -16.34 -23.56
CA ARG A 178 -23.45 -17.45 -23.39
C ARG A 178 -23.43 -18.39 -24.58
N THR A 179 -23.28 -17.83 -25.78
CA THR A 179 -23.28 -18.56 -27.06
C THR A 179 -21.88 -18.73 -27.66
N MET A 180 -20.90 -17.94 -27.20
CA MET A 180 -19.57 -17.80 -27.79
C MET A 180 -19.60 -17.37 -29.27
N LYS A 181 -20.63 -16.62 -29.66
CA LYS A 181 -20.73 -16.03 -31.00
C LYS A 181 -20.30 -14.58 -30.97
N GLU A 182 -19.55 -14.19 -32.00
CA GLU A 182 -19.24 -12.77 -32.25
C GLU A 182 -20.52 -12.07 -32.70
N LEU A 183 -20.88 -11.00 -32.00
CA LEU A 183 -22.04 -10.15 -32.29
C LEU A 183 -21.71 -9.13 -33.36
N TYR A 184 -20.58 -8.43 -33.19
CA TYR A 184 -20.05 -7.46 -34.13
C TYR A 184 -18.55 -7.26 -33.92
N ASN A 185 -17.89 -6.72 -34.94
CA ASN A 185 -16.46 -6.42 -34.95
C ASN A 185 -16.25 -5.00 -35.49
N LEU A 186 -15.61 -4.14 -34.70
CA LEU A 186 -15.25 -2.77 -35.09
C LEU A 186 -13.77 -2.74 -35.48
N LEU A 187 -13.47 -2.15 -36.63
CA LEU A 187 -12.11 -2.05 -37.14
C LEU A 187 -11.57 -0.65 -36.88
N ASN A 188 -10.55 -0.55 -36.01
CA ASN A 188 -9.85 0.71 -35.80
C ASN A 188 -8.69 0.86 -36.80
N SER A 189 -8.37 2.11 -37.14
CA SER A 189 -7.27 2.40 -38.07
C SER A 189 -5.92 1.94 -37.47
N PRO A 190 -5.14 1.08 -38.14
CA PRO A 190 -3.82 0.68 -37.65
C PRO A 190 -2.83 1.85 -37.50
N CYS A 191 -3.06 2.96 -38.24
CA CYS A 191 -2.23 4.17 -38.14
C CYS A 191 -2.33 4.82 -36.74
N HIS A 192 -3.41 4.55 -35.99
CA HIS A 192 -3.60 5.07 -34.63
C HIS A 192 -2.78 4.29 -33.58
N GLY A 193 -2.05 3.26 -34.02
CA GLY A 193 -1.28 2.36 -33.19
C GLY A 193 -2.09 1.16 -32.71
N THR A 194 -1.44 0.29 -31.95
CA THR A 194 -2.09 -0.88 -31.34
C THR A 194 -2.96 -0.44 -30.16
N PRO A 195 -4.18 -0.98 -30.01
CA PRO A 195 -5.00 -0.73 -28.82
C PRO A 195 -4.25 -1.10 -27.54
N THR A 196 -4.35 -0.28 -26.51
CA THR A 196 -3.74 -0.54 -25.20
C THR A 196 -4.79 -0.79 -24.11
N CYS A 197 -5.87 -0.02 -24.14
CA CYS A 197 -7.00 -0.10 -23.22
C CYS A 197 -8.21 0.60 -23.84
N PHE A 198 -9.39 0.36 -23.26
CA PHE A 198 -10.57 1.16 -23.54
C PHE A 198 -11.39 1.29 -22.26
N CYS A 199 -12.29 2.28 -22.23
CA CYS A 199 -13.36 2.33 -21.24
C CYS A 199 -14.72 2.36 -21.93
N ILE A 200 -15.72 1.81 -21.27
CA ILE A 200 -17.12 1.87 -21.69
C ILE A 200 -17.88 2.75 -20.70
N ASP A 201 -18.80 3.56 -21.21
CA ASP A 201 -19.67 4.39 -20.39
C ASP A 201 -20.56 3.60 -19.43
N GLN A 202 -21.22 4.30 -18.53
CA GLN A 202 -22.13 3.68 -17.58
C GLN A 202 -23.39 3.11 -18.25
N GLN A 203 -23.86 3.73 -19.34
CA GLN A 203 -25.06 3.29 -20.07
C GLN A 203 -24.77 2.26 -21.16
N LYS A 204 -23.50 1.90 -21.40
CA LYS A 204 -23.06 0.93 -22.42
C LYS A 204 -23.44 1.35 -23.85
N THR A 205 -23.42 2.65 -24.11
CA THR A 205 -23.75 3.29 -25.38
C THR A 205 -22.53 3.66 -26.21
N TRP A 206 -21.38 3.91 -25.58
CA TRP A 206 -20.16 4.28 -26.29
C TRP A 206 -18.91 3.66 -25.65
N LEU A 207 -17.86 3.55 -26.46
CA LEU A 207 -16.56 3.04 -26.10
C LEU A 207 -15.49 4.04 -26.51
N LEU A 208 -14.56 4.32 -25.60
CA LEU A 208 -13.38 5.14 -25.91
C LEU A 208 -12.14 4.25 -25.90
N LEU A 209 -11.58 4.01 -27.09
CA LEU A 209 -10.40 3.21 -27.30
C LEU A 209 -9.15 4.09 -27.22
N ALA A 210 -8.08 3.58 -26.60
CA ALA A 210 -6.79 4.23 -26.55
C ALA A 210 -5.72 3.42 -27.28
N GLY A 211 -4.82 4.12 -27.98
CA GLY A 211 -3.75 3.53 -28.78
C GLY A 211 -2.34 3.81 -28.26
N THR A 212 -1.35 3.13 -28.86
CA THR A 212 0.08 3.32 -28.57
C THR A 212 0.65 4.65 -29.06
N HIS A 213 0.02 5.32 -30.02
CA HIS A 213 0.48 6.60 -30.57
C HIS A 213 -0.13 7.82 -29.86
N GLY A 214 -0.79 7.62 -28.71
CA GLY A 214 -1.42 8.72 -27.97
C GLY A 214 -2.76 9.14 -28.55
N ILE A 215 -3.40 8.28 -29.33
CA ILE A 215 -4.68 8.57 -30.00
C ILE A 215 -5.84 7.94 -29.22
N LEU A 216 -6.94 8.70 -29.12
CA LEU A 216 -8.21 8.28 -28.57
C LEU A 216 -9.26 8.21 -29.69
N ASP A 217 -9.92 7.06 -29.80
CA ASP A 217 -11.00 6.79 -30.77
C ASP A 217 -12.32 6.56 -30.04
N LEU A 218 -13.30 7.45 -30.26
CA LEU A 218 -14.64 7.35 -29.67
C LEU A 218 -15.59 6.63 -30.63
N TRP A 219 -16.21 5.56 -30.16
CA TRP A 219 -17.15 4.72 -30.91
C TRP A 219 -18.54 4.74 -30.27
N ASP A 220 -19.59 4.86 -31.07
CA ASP A 220 -20.96 4.55 -30.63
C ASP A 220 -21.22 3.05 -30.83
N LEU A 221 -21.56 2.36 -29.74
CA LEU A 221 -21.75 0.90 -29.75
C LEU A 221 -23.09 0.47 -30.34
N ARG A 222 -24.09 1.36 -30.36
CA ARG A 222 -25.43 1.07 -30.91
C ARG A 222 -25.42 1.12 -32.42
N PHE A 223 -24.75 2.14 -32.96
CA PHE A 223 -24.64 2.36 -34.41
C PHE A 223 -23.38 1.73 -35.00
N GLN A 224 -22.43 1.28 -34.17
CA GLN A 224 -21.18 0.65 -34.59
C GLN A 224 -20.33 1.56 -35.48
N ILE A 225 -20.37 2.87 -35.19
CA ILE A 225 -19.64 3.89 -35.95
C ILE A 225 -18.61 4.56 -35.05
N LYS A 226 -17.46 4.89 -35.64
CA LYS A 226 -16.51 5.79 -35.02
C LYS A 226 -17.05 7.20 -35.13
N LEU A 227 -17.21 7.88 -33.99
CA LEU A 227 -17.71 9.25 -33.92
C LEU A 227 -16.59 10.26 -34.13
N LYS A 228 -15.48 10.09 -33.42
CA LYS A 228 -14.35 11.05 -33.42
C LYS A 228 -13.04 10.35 -33.10
N SER A 229 -11.94 10.93 -33.59
CA SER A 229 -10.58 10.54 -33.23
C SER A 229 -9.78 11.80 -32.91
N TRP A 230 -9.00 11.78 -31.84
CA TRP A 230 -8.08 12.88 -31.54
C TRP A 230 -6.85 12.39 -30.82
N GLY A 231 -5.74 13.09 -31.04
CA GLY A 231 -4.49 12.76 -30.41
C GLY A 231 -4.20 13.64 -29.21
N LEU A 232 -3.52 13.05 -28.24
CA LEU A 232 -3.01 13.72 -27.06
C LEU A 232 -1.69 14.43 -27.38
N PRO A 233 -1.40 15.57 -26.73
CA PRO A 233 -0.29 16.43 -27.08
C PRO A 233 1.09 15.79 -27.06
N GLY A 234 1.31 14.77 -26.23
CA GLY A 234 2.62 14.10 -26.12
C GLY A 234 2.81 12.95 -27.12
N ALA A 235 1.81 12.63 -27.93
CA ALA A 235 1.80 11.55 -28.91
C ALA A 235 2.39 10.23 -28.38
N SER A 236 2.24 9.96 -27.07
CA SER A 236 2.90 8.85 -26.39
C SER A 236 1.92 7.73 -26.06
N LYS A 237 2.43 6.55 -25.67
CA LYS A 237 1.57 5.41 -25.35
C LYS A 237 0.61 5.75 -24.21
N ILE A 238 -0.69 5.54 -24.43
CA ILE A 238 -1.69 5.60 -23.37
C ILE A 238 -1.70 4.26 -22.65
N HIS A 239 -1.56 4.27 -21.34
CA HIS A 239 -1.48 3.05 -20.53
C HIS A 239 -2.83 2.66 -19.92
N ARG A 240 -3.61 3.65 -19.47
CA ARG A 240 -4.94 3.44 -18.85
C ARG A 240 -5.88 4.58 -19.21
N VAL A 241 -7.13 4.23 -19.45
CA VAL A 241 -8.26 5.16 -19.54
C VAL A 241 -9.35 4.66 -18.61
N SER A 242 -9.95 5.56 -17.84
CA SER A 242 -11.08 5.26 -16.95
C SER A 242 -12.08 6.41 -16.98
N LEU A 243 -13.35 6.10 -16.74
CA LEU A 243 -14.34 7.15 -16.50
C LEU A 243 -13.97 7.96 -15.25
N HIS A 244 -14.21 9.26 -15.32
CA HIS A 244 -14.12 10.12 -14.14
C HIS A 244 -15.27 9.76 -13.18
N PRO A 245 -15.02 9.56 -11.87
CA PRO A 245 -15.96 8.88 -10.99
C PRO A 245 -17.08 9.78 -10.45
N ILE A 246 -16.89 11.11 -10.49
CA ILE A 246 -17.88 12.08 -9.96
C ILE A 246 -18.32 13.12 -11.00
N LYS A 247 -17.37 13.85 -11.57
CA LYS A 247 -17.61 14.97 -12.51
C LYS A 247 -17.92 14.49 -13.92
N GLY A 248 -18.48 15.38 -14.73
CA GLY A 248 -18.70 15.18 -16.16
C GLY A 248 -19.91 14.33 -16.53
N CYS A 249 -20.72 13.88 -15.55
CA CYS A 249 -21.92 13.04 -15.78
C CYS A 249 -21.63 11.83 -16.71
N GLY A 250 -20.48 11.18 -16.49
CA GLY A 250 -20.03 10.05 -17.29
C GLY A 250 -19.33 10.42 -18.60
N ARG A 251 -19.18 11.70 -18.96
CA ARG A 251 -18.50 12.17 -20.20
C ARG A 251 -17.05 12.58 -19.99
N TRP A 252 -16.61 12.65 -18.73
CA TRP A 252 -15.21 12.96 -18.43
C TRP A 252 -14.44 11.66 -18.24
N VAL A 253 -13.22 11.62 -18.76
CA VAL A 253 -12.34 10.46 -18.70
C VAL A 253 -10.98 10.85 -18.15
N CYS A 254 -10.45 10.03 -17.25
CA CYS A 254 -9.08 10.10 -16.76
C CYS A 254 -8.19 9.29 -17.70
N VAL A 255 -7.07 9.86 -18.12
CA VAL A 255 -6.12 9.27 -19.06
C VAL A 255 -4.72 9.29 -18.46
N ALA A 256 -4.10 8.12 -18.33
CA ALA A 256 -2.72 7.95 -17.91
C ALA A 256 -1.84 7.61 -19.12
N GLY A 257 -0.83 8.43 -19.37
CA GLY A 257 -0.02 8.39 -20.59
C GLY A 257 -0.61 9.26 -21.71
N GLY A 258 0.05 9.31 -22.87
CA GLY A 258 -0.36 10.16 -24.00
C GLY A 258 0.11 11.62 -23.94
N CYS A 259 0.36 12.14 -22.75
CA CYS A 259 0.95 13.47 -22.53
C CYS A 259 2.39 13.37 -21.99
N SER A 260 2.91 14.44 -21.39
CA SER A 260 4.29 14.54 -20.91
C SER A 260 4.56 13.60 -19.71
N GLN A 261 5.78 13.65 -19.16
CA GLN A 261 6.22 12.68 -18.14
C GLN A 261 5.41 12.79 -16.83
N ASN A 262 4.92 11.64 -16.35
CA ASN A 262 4.32 11.42 -15.02
C ASN A 262 3.08 12.28 -14.69
N GLU A 263 2.14 12.38 -15.62
CA GLU A 263 0.86 13.07 -15.40
C GLU A 263 -0.37 12.25 -15.82
N VAL A 264 -1.47 12.45 -15.06
CA VAL A 264 -2.82 12.00 -15.44
C VAL A 264 -3.59 13.23 -15.92
N THR A 265 -4.19 13.12 -17.10
CA THR A 265 -5.03 14.19 -17.66
C THR A 265 -6.49 13.78 -17.64
N VAL A 266 -7.40 14.72 -17.43
CA VAL A 266 -8.85 14.51 -17.42
C VAL A 266 -9.45 15.25 -18.60
N TRP A 267 -10.14 14.53 -19.46
CA TRP A 267 -10.68 15.04 -20.71
C TRP A 267 -12.20 14.99 -20.73
N ASP A 268 -12.80 16.06 -21.22
CA ASP A 268 -14.20 16.14 -21.62
C ASP A 268 -14.33 15.63 -23.05
N ILE A 269 -14.88 14.43 -23.23
CA ILE A 269 -14.90 13.76 -24.55
C ILE A 269 -15.86 14.42 -25.55
N GLU A 270 -16.89 15.10 -25.06
CA GLU A 270 -17.88 15.77 -25.90
C GLU A 270 -17.28 17.03 -26.52
N LYS A 271 -16.58 17.81 -25.69
CA LYS A 271 -15.95 19.07 -26.07
C LYS A 271 -14.50 18.92 -26.54
N MET A 272 -13.91 17.72 -26.42
CA MET A 272 -12.50 17.45 -26.71
C MET A 272 -11.57 18.44 -25.99
N GLN A 273 -11.79 18.64 -24.70
CA GLN A 273 -11.04 19.62 -23.92
C GLN A 273 -10.46 18.96 -22.68
N CYS A 274 -9.17 19.21 -22.43
CA CYS A 274 -8.55 18.91 -21.15
C CYS A 274 -9.16 19.81 -20.06
N ARG A 275 -9.55 19.22 -18.94
CA ARG A 275 -10.23 19.87 -17.81
C ARG A 275 -9.35 19.92 -16.58
N GLU A 276 -8.67 18.83 -16.27
CA GLU A 276 -7.86 18.70 -15.07
C GLU A 276 -6.56 17.97 -15.40
N ILE A 277 -5.48 18.38 -14.76
CA ILE A 277 -4.15 17.76 -14.89
C ILE A 277 -3.66 17.44 -13.49
N TYR A 278 -3.15 16.22 -13.29
CA TYR A 278 -2.54 15.74 -12.06
C TYR A 278 -1.10 15.36 -12.36
N ARG A 279 -0.14 16.19 -11.92
CA ARG A 279 1.27 16.02 -12.28
C ARG A 279 2.22 16.07 -11.09
N VAL A 280 3.37 15.44 -11.26
CA VAL A 280 4.54 15.61 -10.39
C VAL A 280 5.38 16.78 -10.90
N ALA A 281 5.77 17.71 -10.03
CA ALA A 281 6.32 19.01 -10.42
C ALA A 281 7.59 18.90 -11.31
N LYS A 282 7.53 19.54 -12.48
CA LYS A 282 8.68 19.94 -13.30
C LYS A 282 8.38 21.30 -13.97
N GLY A 283 9.12 22.34 -13.60
CA GLY A 283 9.12 23.65 -14.27
C GLY A 283 7.82 24.46 -14.16
N LYS A 284 7.83 25.68 -14.72
CA LYS A 284 6.63 26.52 -14.89
C LYS A 284 5.88 26.06 -16.14
N ASP A 285 4.59 25.76 -15.98
CA ASP A 285 3.69 25.40 -17.08
C ASP A 285 2.75 26.57 -17.36
N ASN A 286 2.76 27.03 -18.61
CA ASN A 286 1.93 28.15 -19.06
C ASN A 286 0.57 27.70 -19.59
N GLY A 287 0.22 26.41 -19.47
CA GLY A 287 -1.03 25.82 -19.99
C GLY A 287 -1.09 25.66 -21.50
N LYS A 288 -0.02 26.03 -22.21
CA LYS A 288 0.15 25.77 -23.65
C LYS A 288 0.68 24.34 -23.82
N GLY A 289 -0.06 23.50 -24.52
CA GLY A 289 0.36 22.11 -24.80
C GLY A 289 -0.58 21.03 -24.27
N TYR A 290 -1.81 21.35 -23.86
CA TYR A 290 -2.88 20.37 -23.55
C TYR A 290 -4.07 20.47 -24.51
N GLU A 291 -3.85 21.06 -25.67
CA GLU A 291 -4.82 21.09 -26.76
C GLU A 291 -4.76 19.75 -27.51
N PRO A 292 -5.90 19.13 -27.83
CA PRO A 292 -5.89 17.96 -28.68
C PRO A 292 -5.41 18.35 -30.07
N TRP A 293 -4.76 17.43 -30.76
CA TRP A 293 -4.52 17.59 -32.20
C TRP A 293 -5.53 16.78 -32.98
N GLU A 294 -6.09 17.41 -34.01
CA GLU A 294 -7.10 16.80 -34.88
C GLU A 294 -6.43 15.86 -35.87
N ILE A 295 -7.00 14.67 -36.02
CA ILE A 295 -6.43 13.58 -36.84
C ILE A 295 -7.05 13.56 -38.23
N ASP A 296 -8.29 14.04 -38.36
CA ASP A 296 -9.10 13.83 -39.57
C ASP A 296 -8.50 14.51 -40.83
N ASP A 297 -7.60 15.49 -40.65
CA ASP A 297 -6.91 16.19 -41.74
C ASP A 297 -5.45 15.72 -41.98
N GLU A 298 -4.90 14.82 -41.17
CA GLU A 298 -3.49 14.39 -41.26
C GLU A 298 -3.30 13.11 -42.08
N SER A 299 -2.25 13.09 -42.91
CA SER A 299 -1.84 11.87 -43.60
C SER A 299 -1.32 10.83 -42.59
N SER A 300 -1.42 9.55 -42.95
CA SER A 300 -0.85 8.46 -42.15
C SER A 300 0.63 8.69 -41.84
N GLU A 301 1.41 9.19 -42.81
CA GLU A 301 2.81 9.57 -42.62
C GLU A 301 3.00 10.71 -41.60
N GLY A 302 2.08 11.68 -41.55
CA GLY A 302 2.10 12.76 -40.56
C GLY A 302 1.88 12.26 -39.13
N ILE A 303 0.92 11.35 -38.95
CA ILE A 303 0.62 10.70 -37.66
C ILE A 303 1.84 9.91 -37.16
N PHE A 304 2.42 9.08 -38.03
CA PHE A 304 3.65 8.33 -37.71
C PHE A 304 4.84 9.25 -37.46
N GLY A 305 4.97 10.32 -38.24
CA GLY A 305 6.04 11.31 -38.11
C GLY A 305 6.03 12.02 -36.76
N LYS A 306 4.85 12.37 -36.22
CA LYS A 306 4.72 12.93 -34.86
C LYS A 306 5.14 11.94 -33.78
N TYR A 307 4.67 10.69 -33.88
CA TYR A 307 5.06 9.64 -32.94
C TYR A 307 6.58 9.45 -32.89
N ILE A 308 7.23 9.38 -34.06
CA ILE A 308 8.68 9.22 -34.17
C ILE A 308 9.42 10.49 -33.71
N GLY A 309 8.91 11.67 -34.10
CA GLY A 309 9.50 12.97 -33.77
C GLY A 309 9.59 13.22 -32.27
N ASP A 310 8.55 12.88 -31.52
CA ASP A 310 8.56 13.00 -30.05
C ASP A 310 9.41 11.90 -29.39
N THR A 311 9.50 10.67 -29.92
CA THR A 311 10.48 9.70 -29.40
C THR A 311 11.93 10.17 -29.55
N ASN A 312 12.24 10.96 -30.58
CA ASN A 312 13.60 11.47 -30.83
C ASN A 312 13.92 12.76 -30.05
N ARG A 313 12.94 13.58 -29.67
CA ARG A 313 13.16 14.81 -28.85
C ARG A 313 13.66 14.53 -27.43
N PHE A 314 13.54 13.31 -26.93
CA PHE A 314 13.88 12.92 -25.56
C PHE A 314 15.04 11.91 -25.44
N ASN A 315 15.80 11.69 -26.53
CA ASN A 315 16.95 10.79 -26.58
C ASN A 315 18.27 11.55 -26.68
N PHE A 316 18.82 12.02 -25.54
CA PHE A 316 20.25 12.29 -25.48
C PHE A 316 20.99 11.91 -24.19
N ASP A 317 20.35 11.46 -23.09
CA ASP A 317 21.12 11.32 -21.83
C ASP A 317 20.89 10.07 -20.93
N ASP A 318 20.18 9.00 -21.31
CA ASP A 318 20.15 7.80 -20.43
C ASP A 318 19.89 6.48 -21.18
N GLU A 319 20.94 5.65 -21.31
CA GLU A 319 20.98 4.37 -22.05
C GLU A 319 20.35 3.16 -21.31
N VAL A 320 19.64 3.32 -20.18
CA VAL A 320 19.29 2.15 -19.32
C VAL A 320 17.78 1.82 -19.23
N SER A 321 16.86 2.53 -19.91
CA SER A 321 15.44 2.09 -19.95
C SER A 321 14.72 2.42 -21.26
N GLY A 322 14.83 1.50 -22.23
CA GLY A 322 14.03 1.56 -23.45
C GLY A 322 12.53 1.38 -23.18
N TYR A 323 11.73 2.26 -23.78
CA TYR A 323 10.27 2.14 -23.96
C TYR A 323 9.43 1.98 -22.69
N ASN A 324 9.19 3.05 -21.92
CA ASN A 324 8.00 3.30 -21.07
C ASN A 324 8.30 4.47 -20.12
N ARG A 325 8.19 5.71 -20.60
CA ARG A 325 8.30 6.90 -19.74
C ARG A 325 6.90 7.46 -19.49
N GLY A 326 6.32 7.20 -18.32
CA GLY A 326 5.01 7.73 -17.93
C GLY A 326 4.31 6.94 -16.83
N ILE A 327 3.06 7.33 -16.54
CA ILE A 327 2.19 6.63 -15.59
C ILE A 327 1.72 5.32 -16.21
N CYS A 328 2.13 4.19 -15.63
CA CYS A 328 1.81 2.86 -16.13
C CYS A 328 0.57 2.25 -15.49
N ALA A 329 0.30 2.61 -14.23
CA ALA A 329 -0.80 2.09 -13.45
C ALA A 329 -1.70 3.22 -12.93
N MET A 330 -3.00 3.05 -13.10
CA MET A 330 -4.01 3.98 -12.62
C MET A 330 -5.26 3.22 -12.20
N ALA A 331 -5.80 3.56 -11.03
CA ALA A 331 -7.10 3.12 -10.56
C ALA A 331 -7.92 4.34 -10.13
N VAL A 332 -9.19 4.35 -10.50
CA VAL A 332 -10.11 5.45 -10.22
C VAL A 332 -11.32 4.86 -9.51
N SER A 333 -11.70 5.42 -8.37
CA SER A 333 -12.82 4.91 -7.57
C SER A 333 -13.50 6.01 -6.78
N THR A 334 -14.67 5.68 -6.25
CA THR A 334 -15.35 6.45 -5.21
C THR A 334 -15.20 5.75 -3.86
N CYS A 335 -15.28 6.54 -2.81
CA CYS A 335 -15.30 6.12 -1.42
C CYS A 335 -16.59 6.70 -0.79
N GLY A 336 -17.51 5.83 -0.39
CA GLY A 336 -18.78 6.19 0.24
C GLY A 336 -19.46 4.96 0.80
N LEU A 337 -20.07 5.07 1.98
CA LEU A 337 -20.90 4.00 2.55
C LEU A 337 -22.18 3.90 1.72
N PHE A 338 -22.40 2.76 1.06
CA PHE A 338 -23.72 2.40 0.55
C PHE A 338 -24.59 2.00 1.75
N ASP A 339 -25.30 2.97 2.33
CA ASP A 339 -26.42 2.67 3.22
C ASP A 339 -27.69 3.07 2.46
N GLY A 340 -28.45 2.07 2.02
CA GLY A 340 -29.53 2.17 1.02
C GLY A 340 -30.77 2.96 1.42
N ILE A 341 -30.64 4.02 2.24
CA ILE A 341 -31.75 4.75 2.85
C ILE A 341 -31.66 6.28 2.67
N VAL A 342 -30.53 6.86 2.23
CA VAL A 342 -30.44 8.33 2.07
C VAL A 342 -29.73 8.71 0.77
N SER A 343 -30.40 9.51 -0.06
CA SER A 343 -29.97 9.98 -1.39
C SER A 343 -28.86 11.03 -1.41
N ASP A 344 -28.36 11.46 -0.25
CA ASP A 344 -27.45 12.61 -0.10
C ASP A 344 -26.08 12.25 0.50
N ILE A 345 -25.59 11.02 0.33
CA ILE A 345 -24.21 10.70 0.70
C ILE A 345 -23.28 11.22 -0.41
N LYS A 346 -22.47 12.23 -0.10
CA LYS A 346 -21.43 12.72 -1.00
C LYS A 346 -20.37 11.62 -1.18
N ASN A 347 -20.36 10.98 -2.34
CA ASN A 347 -19.28 10.08 -2.70
C ASN A 347 -18.00 10.89 -2.92
N HIS A 348 -16.94 10.53 -2.19
CA HIS A 348 -15.61 11.13 -2.34
C HIS A 348 -14.83 10.36 -3.41
N GLY A 349 -14.40 11.03 -4.46
CA GLY A 349 -13.76 10.39 -5.61
C GLY A 349 -12.26 10.60 -5.56
N PHE A 350 -11.53 9.64 -6.08
CA PHE A 350 -10.08 9.70 -6.07
C PHE A 350 -9.43 9.00 -7.25
N ILE A 351 -8.17 9.37 -7.48
CA ILE A 351 -7.28 8.70 -8.43
C ILE A 351 -6.08 8.17 -7.64
N LEU A 352 -5.80 6.88 -7.85
CA LEU A 352 -4.55 6.25 -7.49
C LEU A 352 -3.73 6.06 -8.76
N PHE A 353 -2.46 6.43 -8.73
CA PHE A 353 -1.58 6.18 -9.86
C PHE A 353 -0.14 5.97 -9.45
N SER A 354 0.62 5.32 -10.33
CA SER A 354 2.06 5.15 -10.17
C SER A 354 2.78 5.33 -11.52
N GLY A 355 3.92 6.01 -11.44
CA GLY A 355 4.79 6.31 -12.58
C GLY A 355 6.10 5.54 -12.55
N THR A 356 7.05 6.00 -13.36
CA THR A 356 8.40 5.41 -13.46
C THR A 356 9.23 5.55 -12.19
N ASP A 357 8.81 6.43 -11.28
CA ASP A 357 9.46 6.63 -9.99
C ASP A 357 9.02 5.63 -8.92
N GLN A 358 8.20 4.64 -9.29
CA GLN A 358 7.76 3.54 -8.41
C GLN A 358 6.98 4.00 -7.17
N LYS A 359 6.59 5.28 -7.11
CA LYS A 359 5.78 5.83 -6.02
C LYS A 359 4.31 5.62 -6.33
N ILE A 360 3.54 5.25 -5.31
CA ILE A 360 2.08 5.14 -5.39
C ILE A 360 1.49 6.41 -4.81
N ARG A 361 0.70 7.11 -5.62
CA ARG A 361 0.11 8.39 -5.26
C ARG A 361 -1.39 8.28 -5.10
N PHE A 362 -1.90 9.04 -4.15
CA PHE A 362 -3.31 9.26 -3.96
C PHE A 362 -3.65 10.73 -4.20
N TRP A 363 -4.67 10.97 -5.01
CA TRP A 363 -5.21 12.31 -5.27
C TRP A 363 -6.72 12.31 -5.06
N SER A 364 -7.19 13.24 -4.23
CA SER A 364 -8.61 13.54 -4.05
C SER A 364 -9.13 14.35 -5.23
N LEU A 365 -10.28 13.94 -5.78
CA LEU A 365 -10.97 14.65 -6.85
C LEU A 365 -11.92 15.75 -6.33
N ASP A 366 -12.15 15.76 -5.02
CA ASP A 366 -13.01 16.73 -4.37
C ASP A 366 -12.34 18.09 -4.22
N SER A 367 -12.97 19.12 -4.78
CA SER A 367 -12.47 20.50 -4.76
C SER A 367 -12.36 21.10 -3.35
N ASN A 368 -13.16 20.59 -2.40
CA ASN A 368 -13.28 21.15 -1.06
C ASN A 368 -12.42 20.42 -0.01
N ASN A 369 -11.62 19.44 -0.43
CA ASN A 369 -10.78 18.68 0.50
C ASN A 369 -9.54 19.48 0.90
N ALA A 370 -9.31 19.63 2.21
CA ALA A 370 -8.15 20.31 2.75
C ALA A 370 -6.84 19.53 2.49
N ASN A 371 -6.92 18.19 2.35
CA ASN A 371 -5.79 17.34 2.02
C ASN A 371 -5.98 16.76 0.60
N LYS A 372 -5.35 17.39 -0.39
CA LYS A 372 -5.60 17.10 -1.81
C LYS A 372 -4.96 15.81 -2.31
N GLY A 373 -3.92 15.32 -1.64
CA GLY A 373 -3.23 14.11 -2.03
C GLY A 373 -2.07 13.80 -1.09
N PHE A 374 -1.47 12.63 -1.27
CA PHE A 374 -0.25 12.19 -0.61
C PHE A 374 0.35 10.95 -1.28
N VAL A 375 1.59 10.62 -0.91
CA VAL A 375 2.29 9.42 -1.39
C VAL A 375 2.00 8.26 -0.44
N ILE A 376 1.40 7.18 -0.95
CA ILE A 376 1.13 5.94 -0.22
C ILE A 376 2.42 5.15 -0.01
N SER A 377 3.24 5.00 -1.05
CA SER A 377 4.45 4.17 -0.99
C SER A 377 5.52 4.72 -1.94
N GLY A 378 6.79 4.47 -1.63
CA GLY A 378 7.94 4.86 -2.45
C GLY A 378 8.66 6.15 -2.00
N LEU A 379 8.19 6.84 -0.96
CA LEU A 379 8.88 8.02 -0.41
C LEU A 379 10.16 7.60 0.31
N GLU A 380 11.30 8.17 -0.09
CA GLU A 380 12.60 7.83 0.51
C GLU A 380 12.71 8.32 1.96
N PRO A 381 13.51 7.67 2.82
CA PRO A 381 13.64 8.07 4.23
C PRO A 381 14.13 9.51 4.45
N GLU A 382 14.87 10.06 3.47
CA GLU A 382 15.42 11.42 3.50
C GLU A 382 14.48 12.45 2.86
N GLU A 383 13.48 12.02 2.10
CA GLU A 383 12.53 12.90 1.42
C GLU A 383 11.42 13.34 2.38
N GLU A 384 11.16 14.65 2.43
CA GLU A 384 9.99 15.18 3.13
C GLU A 384 8.69 14.86 2.36
N MET A 385 7.57 14.84 3.10
CA MET A 385 6.26 14.63 2.48
C MET A 385 5.96 15.76 1.49
N PRO A 386 5.58 15.44 0.24
CA PRO A 386 5.35 16.46 -0.77
C PRO A 386 4.07 17.25 -0.50
N ILE A 387 4.05 18.48 -1.03
CA ILE A 387 2.95 19.43 -0.90
C ILE A 387 2.11 19.40 -2.19
N TYR A 388 0.79 19.32 -2.03
CA TYR A 388 -0.15 19.24 -3.13
C TYR A 388 -0.84 20.59 -3.32
N THR A 389 -0.68 21.19 -4.50
CA THR A 389 -1.23 22.51 -4.83
C THR A 389 -2.17 22.40 -6.02
N THR A 390 -3.12 23.33 -6.11
CA THR A 390 -4.00 23.47 -7.29
C THR A 390 -3.93 24.91 -7.77
N SER A 391 -3.76 25.09 -9.07
CA SER A 391 -3.85 26.37 -9.75
C SER A 391 -4.78 26.26 -10.95
N HIS A 392 -5.35 27.39 -11.37
CA HIS A 392 -6.11 27.48 -12.61
C HIS A 392 -5.18 28.06 -13.68
N LEU A 393 -4.91 27.30 -14.74
CA LEU A 393 -4.13 27.77 -15.89
C LEU A 393 -5.00 28.59 -16.84
N THR A 394 -6.24 28.14 -17.02
CA THR A 394 -7.29 28.85 -17.76
C THR A 394 -8.62 28.72 -16.99
N PRO A 395 -9.68 29.45 -17.37
CA PRO A 395 -10.99 29.30 -16.72
C PRO A 395 -11.58 27.88 -16.79
N THR A 396 -11.09 27.06 -17.73
CA THR A 396 -11.59 25.71 -18.00
C THR A 396 -10.59 24.60 -17.66
N LEU A 397 -9.33 24.94 -17.35
CA LEU A 397 -8.24 24.00 -17.10
C LEU A 397 -7.65 24.19 -15.69
N VAL A 398 -7.76 23.13 -14.90
CA VAL A 398 -7.24 23.04 -13.53
C VAL A 398 -5.95 22.23 -13.52
N LEU A 399 -4.90 22.78 -12.91
CA LEU A 399 -3.62 22.11 -12.72
C LEU A 399 -3.45 21.74 -11.24
N ASN A 400 -3.29 20.46 -10.98
CA ASN A 400 -2.99 19.88 -9.67
C ASN A 400 -1.54 19.38 -9.68
N VAL A 401 -0.69 19.92 -8.80
CA VAL A 401 0.76 19.68 -8.78
C VAL A 401 1.23 19.17 -7.43
N GLU A 402 1.95 18.05 -7.44
CA GLU A 402 2.76 17.55 -6.33
C GLU A 402 4.13 18.20 -6.40
N GLN A 403 4.46 19.03 -5.42
CA GLN A 403 5.76 19.69 -5.30
C GLN A 403 6.53 19.08 -4.13
N PRO A 404 7.86 18.87 -4.26
CA PRO A 404 8.69 18.55 -3.10
C PRO A 404 8.55 19.69 -2.07
N ALA A 405 8.51 19.35 -0.79
CA ALA A 405 8.55 20.37 0.25
C ALA A 405 9.89 21.13 0.14
N LEU A 406 9.83 22.43 -0.12
CA LEU A 406 11.02 23.27 -0.16
C LEU A 406 11.53 23.44 1.27
N SER A 407 12.78 23.04 1.51
CA SER A 407 13.53 23.52 2.66
C SER A 407 13.59 25.05 2.57
N LEU A 408 12.96 25.76 3.50
CA LEU A 408 13.10 27.21 3.64
C LEU A 408 14.56 27.54 4.00
N SER A 409 15.39 27.74 2.98
CA SER A 409 16.68 28.42 3.10
C SER A 409 17.13 28.99 1.76
N THR A 410 16.54 30.12 1.36
CA THR A 410 17.30 31.13 0.62
C THR A 410 18.03 31.97 1.65
N ASP A 411 19.19 31.49 2.06
CA ASP A 411 20.30 32.30 2.56
C ASP A 411 21.58 31.60 2.10
N GLU A 412 22.01 31.94 0.90
CA GLU A 412 23.40 31.75 0.49
C GLU A 412 24.27 32.62 1.42
N ASN A 413 24.72 32.05 2.53
CA ASN A 413 25.94 32.40 3.30
C ASN A 413 25.87 31.99 4.77
N VAL A 414 25.58 30.71 5.07
CA VAL A 414 25.94 30.15 6.38
C VAL A 414 26.66 28.83 6.18
N SER A 415 27.92 28.84 6.61
CA SER A 415 28.82 27.70 6.66
C SER A 415 28.18 26.47 7.31
N SER A 416 28.39 25.33 6.64
CA SER A 416 28.21 23.94 7.09
C SER A 416 27.95 23.77 8.59
N LYS A 417 26.68 23.74 8.99
CA LYS A 417 26.28 23.10 10.25
C LYS A 417 26.30 21.60 10.03
N SER A 418 27.16 20.93 10.80
CA SER A 418 27.32 19.49 10.87
C SER A 418 25.96 18.80 11.09
N SER A 419 25.41 18.20 10.04
CA SER A 419 24.42 17.14 10.20
C SER A 419 25.09 16.02 10.99
N LEU A 420 24.48 15.64 12.12
CA LEU A 420 24.87 14.46 12.87
C LEU A 420 24.83 13.28 11.89
N LYS A 421 26.00 12.77 11.49
CA LYS A 421 26.10 11.63 10.57
C LYS A 421 25.33 10.47 11.18
N ILE A 422 24.25 10.07 10.51
CA ILE A 422 23.47 8.89 10.87
C ILE A 422 24.45 7.70 10.87
N PRO A 423 24.48 6.86 11.93
CA PRO A 423 25.33 5.67 11.94
C PRO A 423 25.06 4.79 10.72
N ARG A 424 26.12 4.28 10.08
CA ARG A 424 26.01 3.47 8.85
C ARG A 424 25.07 2.26 9.02
N SER A 425 25.05 1.65 10.21
CA SER A 425 24.14 0.56 10.56
C SER A 425 22.66 0.99 10.55
N THR A 426 22.34 2.15 11.12
CA THR A 426 20.99 2.72 11.10
C THR A 426 20.55 3.07 9.68
N PHE A 427 21.45 3.61 8.87
CA PHE A 427 21.17 3.92 7.46
C PHE A 427 20.90 2.65 6.64
N ILE A 428 21.74 1.62 6.77
CA ILE A 428 21.53 0.32 6.10
C ILE A 428 20.20 -0.30 6.53
N PHE A 429 19.88 -0.24 7.82
CA PHE A 429 18.62 -0.76 8.33
C PHE A 429 17.38 0.01 7.80
N GLN A 430 17.47 1.34 7.69
CA GLN A 430 16.43 2.17 7.08
C GLN A 430 16.27 1.86 5.59
N GLN A 431 17.37 1.69 4.86
CA GLN A 431 17.35 1.30 3.45
C GLN A 431 16.76 -0.10 3.26
N GLN A 432 17.14 -1.08 4.09
CA GLN A 432 16.53 -2.42 4.05
C GLN A 432 15.02 -2.34 4.28
N LYS A 433 14.56 -1.60 5.30
CA LYS A 433 13.13 -1.37 5.54
C LYS A 433 12.42 -0.71 4.36
N TYR A 434 13.07 0.26 3.70
CA TYR A 434 12.54 0.91 2.51
C TYR A 434 12.31 -0.09 1.37
N VAL A 435 13.33 -0.89 1.06
CA VAL A 435 13.28 -1.92 0.01
C VAL A 435 12.20 -2.97 0.28
N PHE A 436 12.01 -3.37 1.55
CA PHE A 436 10.96 -4.31 1.92
C PHE A 436 9.55 -3.73 1.84
N LYS A 437 9.37 -2.42 2.05
CA LYS A 437 8.07 -1.75 2.05
C LYS A 437 7.56 -1.34 0.66
N ASN A 438 8.48 -1.09 -0.26
CA ASN A 438 8.18 -0.51 -1.56
C ASN A 438 8.35 -1.52 -2.69
N HIS A 439 7.86 -1.15 -3.87
CA HIS A 439 8.27 -1.80 -5.10
C HIS A 439 9.70 -1.37 -5.46
N ILE A 440 10.44 -2.28 -6.09
CA ILE A 440 11.82 -2.06 -6.57
C ILE A 440 11.84 -2.04 -8.11
N ASP A 441 10.75 -2.51 -8.72
CA ASP A 441 10.53 -2.56 -10.15
C ASP A 441 9.24 -1.80 -10.50
N LEU A 442 9.01 -1.56 -11.79
CA LEU A 442 7.88 -0.79 -12.30
C LEU A 442 6.54 -1.42 -11.92
N ILE A 443 5.68 -0.62 -11.29
CA ILE A 443 4.30 -0.98 -10.95
C ILE A 443 3.48 -1.04 -12.25
N GLN A 444 2.93 -2.21 -12.55
CA GLN A 444 2.20 -2.49 -13.79
C GLN A 444 0.70 -2.21 -13.66
N ASP A 445 0.14 -2.44 -12.48
CA ASP A 445 -1.29 -2.26 -12.24
C ASP A 445 -1.58 -2.01 -10.75
N ILE A 446 -2.68 -1.30 -10.49
CA ILE A 446 -3.16 -0.95 -9.15
C ILE A 446 -4.64 -1.28 -9.09
N ALA A 447 -5.09 -1.83 -7.98
CA ALA A 447 -6.51 -2.04 -7.70
C ALA A 447 -6.88 -1.56 -6.29
N PHE A 448 -8.15 -1.27 -6.11
CA PHE A 448 -8.71 -0.83 -4.83
C PHE A 448 -9.70 -1.88 -4.32
N ILE A 449 -9.58 -2.24 -3.05
CA ILE A 449 -10.54 -3.08 -2.32
C ILE A 449 -11.32 -2.15 -1.41
N GLN A 450 -12.64 -2.21 -1.47
CA GLN A 450 -13.50 -1.41 -0.60
C GLN A 450 -13.88 -2.17 0.68
N ASN A 451 -14.18 -3.46 0.58
CA ASN A 451 -14.64 -4.29 1.69
C ASN A 451 -13.67 -5.46 1.96
N PRO A 452 -13.47 -5.89 3.21
CA PRO A 452 -14.04 -5.35 4.45
C PRO A 452 -13.39 -4.04 4.91
N TYR A 453 -12.22 -3.70 4.37
CA TYR A 453 -11.53 -2.42 4.61
C TYR A 453 -10.99 -1.88 3.30
N GLU A 454 -10.82 -0.56 3.27
CA GLU A 454 -10.23 0.16 2.16
C GLU A 454 -8.74 -0.17 2.07
N MET A 455 -8.37 -0.96 1.07
CA MET A 455 -7.00 -1.39 0.80
C MET A 455 -6.61 -1.08 -0.64
N VAL A 456 -5.33 -0.75 -0.83
CA VAL A 456 -4.72 -0.56 -2.16
C VAL A 456 -3.84 -1.76 -2.45
N ILE A 457 -4.07 -2.41 -3.58
CA ILE A 457 -3.20 -3.46 -4.11
C ILE A 457 -2.39 -2.88 -5.25
N SER A 458 -1.08 -3.11 -5.24
CA SER A 458 -0.20 -2.82 -6.37
C SER A 458 0.60 -4.05 -6.75
N VAL A 459 0.86 -4.16 -8.05
CA VAL A 459 1.62 -5.29 -8.63
C VAL A 459 2.71 -4.78 -9.55
N ASP A 460 3.86 -5.45 -9.56
CA ASP A 460 5.02 -5.02 -10.36
C ASP A 460 5.50 -6.03 -11.41
N ARG A 461 6.46 -5.57 -12.22
CA ARG A 461 7.12 -6.34 -13.27
C ARG A 461 8.02 -7.47 -12.76
N SER A 462 8.37 -7.49 -11.48
CA SER A 462 9.17 -8.55 -10.86
C SER A 462 8.33 -9.72 -10.33
N GLY A 463 7.00 -9.57 -10.29
CA GLY A 463 6.09 -10.60 -9.76
C GLY A 463 5.69 -10.38 -8.30
N ILE A 464 5.95 -9.19 -7.75
CA ILE A 464 5.60 -8.82 -6.39
C ILE A 464 4.22 -8.17 -6.35
N ILE A 465 3.46 -8.51 -5.32
CA ILE A 465 2.20 -7.88 -4.95
C ILE A 465 2.39 -7.25 -3.59
N ASN A 466 2.10 -5.95 -3.47
CA ASN A 466 2.02 -5.26 -2.19
C ASN A 466 0.57 -4.87 -1.91
N VAL A 467 0.15 -5.05 -0.66
CA VAL A 467 -1.17 -4.63 -0.18
C VAL A 467 -0.96 -3.59 0.92
N TYR A 468 -1.47 -2.39 0.69
CA TYR A 468 -1.43 -1.28 1.62
C TYR A 468 -2.82 -1.07 2.24
N MET A 469 -2.89 -0.82 3.53
CA MET A 469 -4.15 -0.53 4.23
C MET A 469 -4.07 0.82 4.92
N ARG A 470 -5.22 1.47 5.03
CA ARG A 470 -5.46 2.57 5.97
C ARG A 470 -4.99 2.20 7.37
N LEU A 471 -3.89 2.79 7.83
CA LEU A 471 -3.49 2.74 9.22
C LEU A 471 -4.40 3.65 10.06
N ASN A 472 -4.79 3.12 11.21
CA ASN A 472 -5.98 3.45 11.96
C ASN A 472 -5.85 4.76 12.78
N ILE A 473 -5.68 5.90 12.11
CA ILE A 473 -5.82 7.23 12.72
C ILE A 473 -7.28 7.48 13.12
N ASP A 474 -8.22 6.86 12.41
CA ASP A 474 -9.65 6.99 12.69
C ASP A 474 -10.06 6.33 13.99
N LEU A 475 -9.44 5.20 14.37
CA LEU A 475 -9.63 4.65 15.71
C LEU A 475 -9.20 5.66 16.76
N LEU A 476 -8.02 6.29 16.63
CA LEU A 476 -7.57 7.29 17.61
C LEU A 476 -8.46 8.55 17.63
N ASN A 477 -8.98 8.96 16.47
CA ASN A 477 -9.88 10.10 16.34
C ASN A 477 -11.32 9.82 16.81
N ASN A 478 -11.79 8.58 16.68
CA ASN A 478 -13.14 8.15 17.04
C ASN A 478 -13.19 7.46 18.41
N ALA A 479 -12.03 7.10 18.97
CA ALA A 479 -11.91 6.56 20.31
C ALA A 479 -12.47 7.56 21.32
N SER A 480 -13.31 7.05 22.21
CA SER A 480 -13.90 7.87 23.26
C SER A 480 -12.81 8.41 24.17
N SER A 481 -12.73 9.74 24.24
CA SER A 481 -11.94 10.46 25.24
C SER A 481 -12.90 11.05 26.27
N TYR A 482 -12.82 10.58 27.51
CA TYR A 482 -13.73 10.99 28.59
C TYR A 482 -12.97 11.19 29.91
N ILE A 483 -13.63 11.79 30.91
CA ILE A 483 -13.04 11.94 32.24
C ILE A 483 -13.35 10.69 33.04
N ASN A 484 -12.32 9.93 33.41
CA ASN A 484 -12.47 8.71 34.20
C ASN A 484 -12.75 9.01 35.69
N PRO A 485 -13.09 7.99 36.52
CA PRO A 485 -13.35 8.19 37.95
C PRO A 485 -12.17 8.76 38.77
N ALA A 486 -10.94 8.62 38.27
CA ALA A 486 -9.75 9.22 38.86
C ALA A 486 -9.56 10.71 38.47
N LYS A 487 -10.53 11.30 37.75
CA LYS A 487 -10.49 12.66 37.21
C LYS A 487 -9.36 12.89 36.21
N GLU A 488 -8.93 11.84 35.52
CA GLU A 488 -7.98 11.89 34.41
C GLU A 488 -8.74 11.86 33.09
N ARG A 489 -8.30 12.63 32.09
CA ARG A 489 -8.83 12.48 30.73
C ARG A 489 -8.25 11.20 30.14
N GLU A 490 -9.09 10.18 29.98
CA GLU A 490 -8.73 8.85 29.51
C GLU A 490 -9.12 8.67 28.03
N LEU A 491 -8.18 8.13 27.25
CA LEU A 491 -8.44 7.65 25.89
C LEU A 491 -8.69 6.13 25.94
N ASP A 492 -9.89 5.70 25.57
CA ASP A 492 -10.28 4.28 25.55
C ASP A 492 -9.91 3.63 24.21
N LEU A 493 -8.97 2.70 24.26
CA LEU A 493 -8.55 1.87 23.13
C LEU A 493 -8.69 0.38 23.45
N ARG A 494 -9.67 0.02 24.28
CA ARG A 494 -9.91 -1.37 24.69
C ARG A 494 -10.44 -2.24 23.56
N GLY A 495 -9.99 -3.50 23.50
CA GLY A 495 -10.64 -4.52 22.68
C GLY A 495 -10.48 -4.37 21.16
N HIS A 496 -9.59 -3.51 20.69
CA HIS A 496 -9.41 -3.21 19.26
C HIS A 496 -8.42 -4.13 18.54
N LYS A 497 -7.88 -5.15 19.24
CA LYS A 497 -6.90 -6.12 18.72
C LYS A 497 -5.66 -5.44 18.11
N ILE A 498 -5.23 -4.34 18.74
CA ILE A 498 -4.08 -3.55 18.30
C ILE A 498 -2.81 -4.41 18.45
N PRO A 499 -2.04 -4.67 17.38
CA PRO A 499 -0.83 -5.49 17.46
C PRO A 499 0.42 -4.68 17.80
N VAL A 500 0.45 -3.38 17.44
CA VAL A 500 1.58 -2.46 17.59
C VAL A 500 1.06 -1.07 17.95
N ILE A 501 1.72 -0.39 18.88
CA ILE A 501 1.44 1.02 19.24
C ILE A 501 2.08 1.92 18.20
N GLU A 502 1.32 2.79 17.53
CA GLU A 502 1.84 3.79 16.59
C GLU A 502 0.85 4.95 16.41
N ASN A 503 1.30 6.04 15.77
CA ASN A 503 0.48 7.19 15.39
C ASN A 503 -0.24 7.94 16.54
N LEU A 504 0.19 7.73 17.79
CA LEU A 504 -0.34 8.46 18.95
C LEU A 504 -0.10 9.97 18.90
N GLY A 505 0.73 10.48 17.97
CA GLY A 505 0.97 11.91 17.78
C GLY A 505 -0.31 12.68 17.40
N VAL A 506 -1.28 12.00 16.78
CA VAL A 506 -2.58 12.58 16.42
C VAL A 506 -3.39 13.00 17.65
N THR A 507 -3.16 12.38 18.81
CA THR A 507 -3.86 12.72 20.06
C THR A 507 -3.47 14.09 20.63
N LYS A 508 -2.44 14.75 20.06
CA LYS A 508 -1.97 16.09 20.44
C LYS A 508 -1.69 16.24 21.94
N ASP A 509 -1.24 15.17 22.60
CA ASP A 509 -0.89 15.13 24.03
C ASP A 509 -2.01 15.65 24.96
N GLN A 510 -3.28 15.38 24.60
CA GLN A 510 -4.45 15.88 25.34
C GLN A 510 -4.89 14.98 26.50
N ASN A 511 -4.46 13.72 26.51
CA ASN A 511 -4.95 12.70 27.45
C ASN A 511 -3.97 12.51 28.63
N ASP A 512 -4.53 12.34 29.82
CA ASP A 512 -3.78 12.03 31.05
C ASP A 512 -3.60 10.51 31.23
N ALA A 513 -4.56 9.72 30.74
CA ALA A 513 -4.55 8.26 30.78
C ALA A 513 -4.82 7.66 29.39
N ILE A 514 -4.21 6.52 29.09
CA ILE A 514 -4.51 5.74 27.88
C ILE A 514 -4.75 4.29 28.28
N ASP A 515 -5.88 3.75 27.82
CA ASP A 515 -6.27 2.37 28.08
C ASP A 515 -6.14 1.49 26.84
N PHE A 516 -5.19 0.56 26.90
CA PHE A 516 -4.90 -0.45 25.88
C PHE A 516 -5.31 -1.87 26.33
N THR A 517 -6.20 -2.00 27.31
CA THR A 517 -6.61 -3.31 27.84
C THR A 517 -7.27 -4.19 26.76
N ASP A 518 -7.04 -5.51 26.81
CA ASP A 518 -7.61 -6.49 25.88
C ASP A 518 -7.20 -6.25 24.40
N ASN A 519 -5.88 -6.11 24.16
CA ASN A 519 -5.30 -5.98 22.81
C ASN A 519 -4.23 -7.06 22.55
N ASP A 520 -3.59 -7.03 21.38
CA ASP A 520 -2.59 -8.03 20.95
C ASP A 520 -1.16 -7.44 20.91
N ILE A 521 -0.89 -6.40 21.72
CA ILE A 521 0.39 -5.66 21.71
C ILE A 521 1.52 -6.56 22.20
N ARG A 522 2.64 -6.60 21.46
CA ARG A 522 3.80 -7.45 21.78
C ARG A 522 5.01 -6.71 22.33
N HIS A 523 5.17 -5.44 21.97
CA HIS A 523 6.28 -4.60 22.39
C HIS A 523 5.74 -3.28 22.93
N LEU A 524 6.19 -2.89 24.13
CA LEU A 524 5.82 -1.62 24.74
C LEU A 524 6.82 -0.54 24.33
N GLY A 525 6.47 0.25 23.33
CA GLY A 525 7.31 1.33 22.81
C GLY A 525 6.60 2.16 21.75
N ASN A 526 7.38 2.89 20.95
CA ASN A 526 6.90 3.66 19.80
C ASN A 526 5.91 4.78 20.15
N PHE A 527 6.04 5.34 21.36
CA PHE A 527 5.31 6.54 21.76
C PHE A 527 5.98 7.79 21.20
N PRO A 528 5.22 8.79 20.70
CA PRO A 528 5.74 10.13 20.55
C PRO A 528 6.03 10.74 21.93
N LYS A 529 6.69 11.91 21.96
CA LYS A 529 6.90 12.63 23.22
C LYS A 529 5.57 13.14 23.76
N LEU A 530 5.03 12.48 24.80
CA LEU A 530 3.78 12.83 25.47
C LEU A 530 4.10 13.28 26.90
N LEU A 531 3.96 14.57 27.16
CA LEU A 531 4.28 15.18 28.45
C LEU A 531 3.12 15.05 29.44
N ARG A 532 1.89 14.87 28.94
CA ARG A 532 0.69 14.86 29.78
C ARG A 532 0.36 13.48 30.34
N VAL A 533 0.66 12.41 29.60
CA VAL A 533 0.32 11.02 29.98
C VAL A 533 0.98 10.64 31.31
N ARG A 534 0.15 10.18 32.26
CA ARG A 534 0.53 9.73 33.61
C ARG A 534 0.17 8.28 33.86
N THR A 535 -0.87 7.78 33.23
CA THR A 535 -1.42 6.44 33.46
C THR A 535 -1.48 5.65 32.17
N LEU A 536 -0.88 4.45 32.16
CA LEU A 536 -0.99 3.48 31.07
C LEU A 536 -1.58 2.17 31.59
N LEU A 537 -2.69 1.75 30.99
CA LEU A 537 -3.36 0.49 31.28
C LEU A 537 -3.14 -0.46 30.11
N LEU A 538 -2.42 -1.57 30.32
CA LEU A 538 -1.99 -2.52 29.29
C LEU A 538 -2.32 -3.96 29.70
N SER A 539 -3.41 -4.15 30.43
CA SER A 539 -3.81 -5.48 30.92
C SER A 539 -4.23 -6.40 29.78
N ARG A 540 -4.00 -7.71 29.90
CA ARG A 540 -4.39 -8.72 28.89
C ARG A 540 -3.88 -8.38 27.49
N ASN A 541 -2.56 -8.28 27.37
CA ASN A 541 -1.86 -8.10 26.10
C ASN A 541 -0.81 -9.23 25.94
N ARG A 542 0.07 -9.13 24.94
CA ARG A 542 1.14 -10.11 24.68
C ARG A 542 2.53 -9.49 24.84
N ILE A 543 2.67 -8.49 25.71
CA ILE A 543 3.89 -7.70 25.84
C ILE A 543 4.99 -8.61 26.37
N SER A 544 6.08 -8.71 25.61
CA SER A 544 7.24 -9.53 25.94
C SER A 544 8.52 -8.69 26.11
N SER A 545 8.61 -7.53 25.46
CA SER A 545 9.72 -6.59 25.63
C SER A 545 9.25 -5.13 25.79
N ILE A 546 10.08 -4.32 26.45
CA ILE A 546 9.83 -2.91 26.77
C ILE A 546 10.96 -2.07 26.17
N SER A 547 10.61 -0.94 25.54
CA SER A 547 11.59 -0.04 24.92
C SER A 547 12.45 0.70 25.96
N SER A 548 13.76 0.77 25.72
CA SER A 548 14.71 1.57 26.51
C SER A 548 14.47 3.09 26.41
N GLN A 549 13.80 3.56 25.36
CA GLN A 549 13.49 4.98 25.15
C GLN A 549 12.19 5.43 25.82
N LEU A 550 11.50 4.54 26.53
CA LEU A 550 10.20 4.82 27.14
C LEU A 550 10.26 6.02 28.09
N ALA A 551 11.34 6.17 28.85
CA ALA A 551 11.53 7.30 29.76
C ALA A 551 11.71 8.66 29.05
N LEU A 552 12.23 8.67 27.82
CA LEU A 552 12.38 9.89 27.02
C LEU A 552 11.05 10.33 26.39
N THR A 553 10.23 9.36 26.01
CA THR A 553 8.94 9.57 25.35
C THR A 553 7.82 9.89 26.34
N LEU A 554 7.80 9.25 27.52
CA LEU A 554 6.78 9.40 28.57
C LEU A 554 7.41 9.83 29.91
N PRO A 555 7.99 11.04 30.02
CA PRO A 555 8.79 11.45 31.18
C PRO A 555 7.98 11.63 32.49
N ASN A 556 6.65 11.72 32.39
CA ASN A 556 5.74 11.99 33.51
C ASN A 556 4.88 10.79 33.92
N LEU A 557 5.20 9.59 33.43
CA LEU A 557 4.47 8.37 33.73
C LEU A 557 4.55 8.03 35.24
N ARG A 558 3.39 7.78 35.85
CA ARG A 558 3.21 7.51 37.29
C ARG A 558 2.64 6.13 37.58
N THR A 559 1.78 5.64 36.69
CA THR A 559 1.05 4.38 36.84
C THR A 559 1.22 3.56 35.57
N LEU A 560 1.73 2.34 35.70
CA LEU A 560 1.90 1.38 34.60
C LEU A 560 1.31 0.02 35.01
N ILE A 561 0.25 -0.40 34.35
CA ILE A 561 -0.43 -1.68 34.63
C ILE A 561 -0.18 -2.65 33.49
N LEU A 562 0.58 -3.72 33.74
CA LEU A 562 0.99 -4.75 32.79
C LEU A 562 0.46 -6.15 33.15
N THR A 563 -0.66 -6.22 33.88
CA THR A 563 -1.25 -7.49 34.34
C THR A 563 -1.60 -8.42 33.17
N SER A 564 -1.28 -9.72 33.30
CA SER A 564 -1.54 -10.76 32.29
C SER A 564 -0.88 -10.44 30.93
N ASN A 565 0.45 -10.35 30.92
CA ASN A 565 1.29 -10.18 29.73
C ASN A 565 2.32 -11.33 29.62
N ALA A 566 3.29 -11.22 28.71
CA ALA A 566 4.27 -12.26 28.39
C ALA A 566 5.71 -11.92 28.81
N ILE A 567 5.89 -11.00 29.77
CA ILE A 567 7.23 -10.61 30.27
C ILE A 567 7.82 -11.78 31.05
N SER A 568 8.95 -12.29 30.58
CA SER A 568 9.48 -13.57 31.05
C SER A 568 10.73 -13.42 31.91
N GLU A 569 11.66 -12.55 31.54
CA GLU A 569 12.95 -12.41 32.23
C GLU A 569 13.01 -11.17 33.14
N LEU A 570 13.83 -11.25 34.20
CA LEU A 570 14.04 -10.13 35.12
C LEU A 570 14.77 -8.96 34.45
N SER A 571 15.63 -9.26 33.48
CA SER A 571 16.37 -8.27 32.67
C SER A 571 15.45 -7.37 31.84
N ASP A 572 14.30 -7.88 31.39
CA ASP A 572 13.38 -7.16 30.51
C ASP A 572 12.75 -5.95 31.21
N ILE A 573 12.80 -5.94 32.55
CA ILE A 573 12.28 -4.89 33.42
C ILE A 573 13.27 -3.71 33.55
N ASN A 574 14.55 -3.92 33.25
CA ASN A 574 15.61 -2.91 33.46
C ASN A 574 15.33 -1.59 32.73
N CYS A 575 14.64 -1.64 31.59
CA CYS A 575 14.24 -0.45 30.82
C CYS A 575 13.33 0.51 31.61
N LEU A 576 12.66 0.04 32.67
CA LEU A 576 11.80 0.85 33.53
C LEU A 576 12.59 1.72 34.53
N SER A 577 13.88 1.45 34.74
CA SER A 577 14.73 2.23 35.67
C SER A 577 14.80 3.72 35.31
N GLY A 578 14.68 4.07 34.03
CA GLY A 578 14.64 5.44 33.55
C GLY A 578 13.40 6.25 33.98
N LEU A 579 12.33 5.59 34.43
CA LEU A 579 11.05 6.22 34.78
C LEU A 579 11.06 6.76 36.23
N LYS A 580 11.76 7.87 36.45
CA LYS A 580 11.97 8.46 37.79
C LYS A 580 10.69 8.87 38.55
N LYS A 581 9.55 8.97 37.88
CA LYS A 581 8.24 9.36 38.46
C LYS A 581 7.27 8.18 38.61
N LEU A 582 7.68 6.96 38.27
CA LEU A 582 6.83 5.78 38.36
C LEU A 582 6.57 5.44 39.83
N THR A 583 5.30 5.40 40.22
CA THR A 583 4.86 5.16 41.60
C THR A 583 4.04 3.89 41.77
N ILE A 584 3.32 3.46 40.73
CA ILE A 584 2.46 2.27 40.75
C ILE A 584 2.83 1.40 39.54
N LEU A 585 3.16 0.14 39.82
CA LEU A 585 3.48 -0.87 38.81
C LEU A 585 2.73 -2.17 39.15
N SER A 586 2.13 -2.80 38.15
CA SER A 586 1.56 -4.14 38.27
C SER A 586 2.10 -5.01 37.14
N LEU A 587 2.72 -6.13 37.50
CA LEU A 587 3.26 -7.16 36.61
C LEU A 587 2.66 -8.54 36.93
N MET A 588 1.58 -8.58 37.72
CA MET A 588 0.84 -9.80 38.03
C MET A 588 0.51 -10.61 36.76
N ASP A 589 0.45 -11.93 36.91
CA ASP A 589 0.16 -12.87 35.82
C ASP A 589 1.12 -12.80 34.62
N ASN A 590 2.34 -12.27 34.81
CA ASN A 590 3.45 -12.45 33.87
C ASN A 590 4.35 -13.61 34.32
N PRO A 591 4.99 -14.36 33.40
CA PRO A 591 5.93 -15.42 33.78
C PRO A 591 7.05 -14.95 34.74
N VAL A 592 7.52 -13.70 34.59
CA VAL A 592 8.55 -13.09 35.46
C VAL A 592 8.15 -13.04 36.94
N SER A 593 6.86 -12.96 37.26
CA SER A 593 6.37 -12.88 38.64
C SER A 593 6.66 -14.13 39.48
N ARG A 594 6.98 -15.26 38.83
CA ARG A 594 7.31 -16.53 39.48
C ARG A 594 8.82 -16.71 39.74
N LYS A 595 9.65 -15.77 39.28
CA LYS A 595 11.11 -15.85 39.43
C LYS A 595 11.55 -15.51 40.84
N GLU A 596 12.64 -16.14 41.27
CA GLU A 596 13.26 -15.85 42.55
C GLU A 596 13.68 -14.37 42.63
N HIS A 597 13.49 -13.78 43.79
CA HIS A 597 13.76 -12.37 44.08
C HIS A 597 13.04 -11.33 43.20
N TYR A 598 12.06 -11.73 42.37
CA TYR A 598 11.30 -10.85 41.48
C TYR A 598 10.87 -9.53 42.14
N ARG A 599 10.23 -9.62 43.32
CA ARG A 599 9.71 -8.44 44.01
C ARG A 599 10.82 -7.46 44.42
N LEU A 600 11.90 -7.97 45.00
CA LEU A 600 13.03 -7.14 45.44
C LEU A 600 13.80 -6.57 44.24
N TRP A 601 13.89 -7.33 43.14
CA TRP A 601 14.51 -6.88 41.90
C TRP A 601 13.78 -5.66 41.31
N VAL A 602 12.45 -5.72 41.22
CA VAL A 602 11.64 -4.60 40.71
C VAL A 602 11.77 -3.36 41.62
N ILE A 603 11.78 -3.56 42.95
CA ILE A 603 11.98 -2.47 43.92
C ILE A 603 13.35 -1.81 43.78
N TRP A 604 14.39 -2.60 43.48
CA TRP A 604 15.74 -2.10 43.22
C TRP A 604 15.84 -1.32 41.91
N GLN A 605 15.25 -1.84 40.83
CA GLN A 605 15.24 -1.19 39.51
C GLN A 605 14.43 0.11 39.50
N CYS A 606 13.31 0.16 40.22
CA CYS A 606 12.42 1.31 40.29
C CYS A 606 12.33 1.86 41.72
N PRO A 607 13.32 2.61 42.21
CA PRO A 607 13.34 3.10 43.59
C PRO A 607 12.24 4.12 43.92
N SER A 608 11.60 4.74 42.91
CA SER A 608 10.47 5.66 43.08
C SER A 608 9.13 4.95 43.38
N LEU A 609 9.10 3.63 43.30
CA LEU A 609 7.88 2.83 43.39
C LEU A 609 7.31 2.81 44.81
N ARG A 610 6.00 3.00 44.93
CA ARG A 610 5.26 2.99 46.21
C ARG A 610 4.35 1.78 46.33
N ILE A 611 3.83 1.30 45.19
CA ILE A 611 2.91 0.17 45.10
C ILE A 611 3.40 -0.74 43.97
N LEU A 612 3.61 -2.02 44.30
CA LEU A 612 3.97 -3.08 43.36
C LEU A 612 2.97 -4.22 43.51
N ASP A 613 2.33 -4.63 42.41
CA ASP A 613 1.33 -5.70 42.36
C ASP A 613 0.21 -5.48 43.39
N PHE A 614 -0.27 -4.23 43.43
CA PHE A 614 -1.26 -3.71 44.38
C PHE A 614 -0.87 -3.83 45.87
N CYS A 615 0.38 -4.18 46.18
CA CYS A 615 0.92 -4.24 47.52
C CYS A 615 1.85 -3.05 47.79
N LYS A 616 1.70 -2.40 48.95
CA LYS A 616 2.55 -1.29 49.37
C LYS A 616 4.00 -1.75 49.54
N VAL A 617 4.95 -1.01 48.99
CA VAL A 617 6.39 -1.24 49.18
C VAL A 617 6.81 -0.63 50.52
N ARG A 618 7.52 -1.42 51.35
CA ARG A 618 8.03 -0.99 52.66
C ARG A 618 9.50 -0.58 52.58
N GLN A 619 9.93 0.30 53.48
CA GLN A 619 11.32 0.75 53.56
C GLN A 619 12.29 -0.42 53.82
N SER A 620 11.88 -1.39 54.64
CA SER A 620 12.66 -2.62 54.90
C SER A 620 12.94 -3.41 53.62
N GLU A 621 12.02 -3.41 52.65
CA GLU A 621 12.22 -4.09 51.36
C GLU A 621 13.23 -3.35 50.49
N HIS A 622 13.25 -2.01 50.51
CA HIS A 622 14.28 -1.23 49.83
C HIS A 622 15.68 -1.49 50.41
N GLU A 623 15.80 -1.57 51.73
CA GLU A 623 17.07 -1.88 52.40
C GLU A 623 17.53 -3.30 52.06
N THR A 624 16.62 -4.27 52.11
CA THR A 624 16.91 -5.67 51.75
C THR A 624 17.33 -5.79 50.29
N ALA A 625 16.66 -5.09 49.37
CA ALA A 625 16.99 -5.08 47.95
C ALA A 625 18.38 -4.45 47.70
N LYS A 626 18.74 -3.37 48.40
CA LYS A 626 20.08 -2.77 48.32
C LYS A 626 21.17 -3.71 48.82
N LEU A 627 20.92 -4.45 49.90
CA LEU A 627 21.88 -5.43 50.43
C LEU A 627 22.11 -6.60 49.47
N LEU A 628 21.07 -7.02 48.74
CA LEU A 628 21.13 -8.15 47.81
C LEU A 628 21.72 -7.79 46.43
N PHE A 629 21.45 -6.58 45.94
CA PHE A 629 21.75 -6.21 44.55
C PHE A 629 22.73 -5.06 44.38
N GLY A 630 23.05 -4.30 45.44
CA GLY A 630 23.98 -3.18 45.42
C GLY A 630 23.32 -1.83 45.79
N VAL A 631 24.15 -0.83 46.09
CA VAL A 631 23.69 0.50 46.55
C VAL A 631 22.98 1.27 45.43
N SER A 632 23.45 1.10 44.20
CA SER A 632 22.90 1.71 42.99
C SER A 632 23.01 0.73 41.82
N ILE A 633 22.26 1.01 40.74
CA ILE A 633 22.29 0.23 39.50
C ILE A 633 23.70 0.24 38.86
N ASP A 634 24.49 1.30 39.12
CA ASP A 634 25.86 1.47 38.62
C ASP A 634 26.90 0.64 39.41
N GLU A 635 26.54 0.14 40.60
CA GLU A 635 27.40 -0.70 41.45
C GLU A 635 26.71 -2.03 41.83
N PRO A 636 26.46 -2.94 40.86
CA PRO A 636 25.74 -4.18 41.09
C PRO A 636 26.58 -5.22 41.84
N THR A 637 25.93 -6.00 42.71
CA THR A 637 26.52 -7.20 43.33
C THR A 637 26.69 -8.33 42.31
N THR A 638 27.52 -9.34 42.59
CA THR A 638 27.72 -10.50 41.70
C THR A 638 26.43 -11.21 41.31
N LEU A 639 25.47 -11.31 42.24
CA LEU A 639 24.12 -11.82 41.99
C LEU A 639 23.37 -10.96 40.96
N ALA A 640 23.39 -9.63 41.12
CA ALA A 640 22.73 -8.71 40.20
C ALA A 640 23.36 -8.76 38.80
N ALA A 641 24.69 -8.81 38.71
CA ALA A 641 25.41 -8.96 37.45
C ALA A 641 25.03 -10.25 36.70
N SER A 642 24.81 -11.36 37.42
CA SER A 642 24.37 -12.62 36.81
C SER A 642 22.95 -12.55 36.23
N ILE A 643 22.05 -11.81 36.87
CA ILE A 643 20.66 -11.62 36.41
C ILE A 643 20.61 -10.65 35.22
N LEU A 644 21.47 -9.63 35.20
CA LEU A 644 21.58 -8.67 34.09
C LEU A 644 22.00 -9.35 32.77
N GLY A 645 22.76 -10.44 32.82
CA GLY A 645 23.24 -11.16 31.63
C GLY A 645 22.22 -12.10 30.98
N VAL A 646 21.11 -12.43 31.65
CA VAL A 646 20.09 -13.36 31.15
C VAL A 646 18.96 -12.55 30.51
N LYS A 647 19.08 -12.25 29.21
CA LYS A 647 18.00 -11.65 28.42
C LYS A 647 17.07 -12.71 27.84
N SER A 648 15.79 -12.36 27.69
CA SER A 648 14.85 -13.18 26.93
C SER A 648 15.25 -13.22 25.45
N HIS A 649 15.04 -14.35 24.77
CA HIS A 649 15.18 -14.44 23.30
C HIS A 649 14.01 -13.71 22.63
N THR A 650 13.97 -12.39 22.76
CA THR A 650 13.05 -11.53 22.04
C THR A 650 13.83 -10.71 21.02
N PHE A 651 13.41 -10.78 19.76
CA PHE A 651 13.94 -9.95 18.68
C PHE A 651 13.65 -8.48 18.98
N ASP A 652 14.59 -7.80 19.64
CA ASP A 652 14.57 -6.35 19.79
C ASP A 652 15.05 -5.70 18.49
N VAL A 653 14.13 -5.06 17.79
CA VAL A 653 14.39 -4.37 16.53
C VAL A 653 15.12 -3.01 16.74
N ASN A 654 15.44 -2.64 17.99
CA ASN A 654 15.94 -1.31 18.35
C ASN A 654 17.11 -1.29 19.37
N GLU A 655 17.74 -2.41 19.71
CA GLU A 655 19.08 -2.35 20.34
C GLU A 655 20.13 -2.30 19.24
N SER A 656 20.95 -1.25 19.26
CA SER A 656 22.21 -1.17 18.53
C SER A 656 22.99 -2.48 18.73
N MET A 657 23.29 -3.18 17.64
CA MET A 657 24.19 -4.32 17.62
C MET A 657 25.52 -3.91 18.27
N ASN A 658 25.69 -4.25 19.55
CA ASN A 658 27.00 -4.30 20.17
C ASN A 658 27.55 -5.69 19.90
N GLU A 659 28.46 -5.72 18.93
CA GLU A 659 29.57 -6.67 18.79
C GLU A 659 29.18 -8.13 19.04
N ASP A 660 28.51 -8.72 18.04
CA ASP A 660 28.81 -10.12 17.75
C ASP A 660 30.33 -10.20 17.58
N LYS A 661 30.99 -11.01 18.41
CA LYS A 661 32.35 -11.45 18.16
C LYS A 661 32.32 -12.26 16.87
N GLU A 662 32.47 -11.56 15.75
CA GLU A 662 32.96 -12.16 14.52
C GLU A 662 34.28 -12.85 14.87
N ILE A 663 34.25 -14.17 14.84
CA ILE A 663 35.46 -14.97 14.81
C ILE A 663 36.06 -14.72 13.43
N HIS A 664 36.79 -13.61 13.29
CA HIS A 664 37.60 -13.31 12.12
C HIS A 664 38.72 -14.36 12.04
N PHE A 665 38.60 -15.31 11.12
CA PHE A 665 39.75 -16.05 10.64
C PHE A 665 40.61 -15.10 9.80
N LYS A 666 41.66 -14.52 10.40
CA LYS A 666 42.70 -13.86 9.60
C LYS A 666 43.38 -14.94 8.76
N LEU A 667 43.30 -14.84 7.43
CA LEU A 667 44.06 -15.69 6.52
C LEU A 667 45.55 -15.64 6.86
N THR A 668 46.17 -16.81 6.93
CA THR A 668 47.60 -16.93 7.20
C THR A 668 48.42 -16.39 6.01
N ASP A 669 49.65 -15.94 6.28
CA ASP A 669 50.49 -15.31 5.25
C ASP A 669 50.78 -16.25 4.06
N ASP A 670 50.81 -17.57 4.30
CA ASP A 670 50.94 -18.59 3.26
C ASP A 670 49.70 -18.71 2.37
N GLU A 671 48.50 -18.53 2.93
CA GLU A 671 47.23 -18.56 2.19
C GLU A 671 47.07 -17.31 1.34
N LYS A 672 47.44 -16.14 1.87
CA LYS A 672 47.48 -14.89 1.08
C LYS A 672 48.42 -14.99 -0.12
N LYS A 673 49.58 -15.62 0.07
CA LYS A 673 50.56 -15.81 -1.01
C LYS A 673 50.03 -16.74 -2.10
N ARG A 674 49.32 -17.82 -1.72
CA ARG A 674 48.65 -18.72 -2.68
C ARG A 674 47.54 -18.03 -3.46
N ILE A 675 46.74 -17.19 -2.81
CA ILE A 675 45.66 -16.44 -3.48
C ILE A 675 46.25 -15.38 -4.43
N GLN A 676 47.35 -14.72 -4.06
CA GLN A 676 48.06 -13.78 -4.96
C GLN A 676 48.65 -14.48 -6.20
N ASP A 677 49.22 -15.67 -6.04
CA ASP A 677 49.73 -16.44 -7.17
C ASP A 677 48.59 -17.00 -8.05
N ALA A 678 47.43 -17.31 -7.47
CA ALA A 678 46.23 -17.68 -8.22
C ALA A 678 45.64 -16.51 -9.02
N ILE A 679 45.65 -15.29 -8.47
CA ILE A 679 45.22 -14.07 -9.19
C ILE A 679 46.12 -13.79 -10.39
N ARG A 680 47.44 -13.97 -10.25
CA ARG A 680 48.39 -13.78 -11.36
C ARG A 680 48.20 -14.75 -12.52
N ASN A 681 47.67 -15.94 -12.24
CA ASN A 681 47.46 -16.99 -13.24
C ASN A 681 46.01 -17.09 -13.73
N ALA A 682 45.10 -16.27 -13.22
CA ALA A 682 43.68 -16.32 -13.58
C ALA A 682 43.44 -15.76 -15.00
N THR A 683 42.64 -16.47 -15.80
CA THR A 683 42.38 -16.12 -17.21
C THR A 683 41.05 -15.36 -17.41
N SER A 684 40.26 -15.13 -16.36
CA SER A 684 38.97 -14.41 -16.45
C SER A 684 38.78 -13.34 -15.37
N MET A 685 38.19 -12.21 -15.76
CA MET A 685 37.96 -11.06 -14.88
C MET A 685 36.99 -11.34 -13.72
N SER A 686 36.05 -12.27 -13.91
CA SER A 686 35.13 -12.66 -12.83
C SER A 686 35.80 -13.49 -11.74
N GLU A 687 36.83 -14.26 -12.11
CA GLU A 687 37.60 -15.10 -11.18
C GLU A 687 38.60 -14.26 -10.40
N VAL A 688 39.24 -13.29 -11.07
CA VAL A 688 40.08 -12.26 -10.43
C VAL A 688 39.27 -11.48 -9.37
N ALA A 689 38.07 -11.00 -9.71
CA ALA A 689 37.23 -10.25 -8.77
C ALA A 689 36.82 -11.06 -7.52
N LYS A 690 36.63 -12.38 -7.66
CA LYS A 690 36.33 -13.28 -6.53
C LYS A 690 37.55 -13.53 -5.65
N LEU A 691 38.72 -13.74 -6.25
CA LEU A 691 39.96 -13.97 -5.51
C LEU A 691 40.46 -12.70 -4.82
N GLU A 692 40.25 -11.52 -5.42
CA GLU A 692 40.53 -10.23 -4.79
C GLU A 692 39.59 -9.93 -3.61
N ALA A 693 38.31 -10.34 -3.71
CA ALA A 693 37.38 -10.24 -2.59
C ALA A 693 37.84 -11.11 -1.40
N MET A 694 38.31 -12.34 -1.66
CA MET A 694 38.84 -13.24 -0.64
C MET A 694 40.16 -12.78 0.01
N LEU A 695 40.90 -11.87 -0.63
CA LEU A 695 42.14 -11.31 -0.08
C LEU A 695 41.90 -10.07 0.81
N ASN A 696 40.76 -9.40 0.60
CA ASN A 696 40.39 -8.14 1.25
C ASN A 696 39.41 -8.33 2.43
N GLU A 697 38.86 -9.53 2.61
CA GLU A 697 38.23 -10.02 3.85
C GLU A 697 39.29 -10.57 4.82
#